data_AF-A0A948ZB32-F1
#
_entry.id   AF-A0A948ZB32-F1
#
_cell.length_a   1.000
_cell.length_b   1.000
_cell.length_c   1.000
_cell.angle_alpha   90.00
_cell.angle_beta   90.00
_cell.angle_gamma   90.00
#
_symmetry.space_group_name_H-M   'P 1'
#
loop_
_entity.id
_entity.type
_entity.pdbx_description
1 polymer ?
#
loop_
_entity_poly.entity_id
_entity_poly.type
_entity_poly.pdbx_seq_one_letter_code
_entity_poly.pdbx_strand_id
1 'polypeptide(L)'
;MNAPVEPHPADETVLGARATDGGTEFALWVPRASRVELALVDEVGQQSNVDMTRSAEGVWEVQVPGVGAGQRYGFRVDGPWDPPAGLRFNPARLLLDPYARAITGGVDYSGPLTDHTPESNFAPDPTDSAGSVPLSVVVADSPPPLPLADPLPLADLVIYETHVRGFTHRHPSVPEHLRGTYAGMAYPAVIEYLTELGINAIELLPVHHFVSEPFIVGRGLVNYWGYNSLGFFAPHGHYSSAGNNGEQVTEFKAMVSALHEAGIAVILDVVYNHTGEGGHEGPTLCFRGLDHAAYYRLTDDQRNDYDVTGCGNAVDTSNAGVLKLVLDSLRYWVREMGVDGFRFDLATTLIRDDHHHVNQEHAFKKLIDSDPVLAGKVMIAEPWDMGPYGYQVGRWGPRWSEWNDRFRGFARDYWRGAIGGVQELATRLSGSSDIFDHSGRPVTSSLNFITSHDGFTMRDLTTYDLKHNEANAERNRDGADDNRSWNHGYEGETDDSSINGARQRSARNLMATMLLSAGIPMITAGDEFGRTQGGNNNAYCQDSPLSWVNWNIAEGWQRQLDLTKALLKLRAEHPLLRPTAWRHHGEVLDAEGRRLGRSPVAWFTETGVEMTTEQWHDHGRRTLGLYLSDASEGFLVLLHAGAEPVEWSLPGAPWADSYQVLVHTGDPGELPHKPLIPGTTVRVPGRTIVVLSAAVRTSAAPVPVSPPSPDADVAVDQQVPS
;
A
#
# COMPACT_ATOMS: atom_id res chain seq x y z
N MET A 1 23.03 33.00 -16.59
CA MET A 1 22.93 33.72 -15.30
C MET A 1 22.28 32.75 -14.35
N ASN A 2 22.94 32.37 -13.26
CA ASN A 2 22.32 31.48 -12.27
C ASN A 2 21.06 32.17 -11.77
N ALA A 3 19.90 31.51 -11.86
CA ALA A 3 18.70 31.97 -11.18
C ALA A 3 19.07 32.17 -9.69
N PRO A 4 18.58 33.24 -9.04
CA PRO A 4 18.82 33.42 -7.61
C PRO A 4 18.33 32.16 -6.87
N VAL A 5 19.19 31.59 -6.03
CA VAL A 5 18.81 30.48 -5.15
C VAL A 5 17.71 30.99 -4.25
N GLU A 6 16.58 30.30 -4.24
CA GLU A 6 15.44 30.68 -3.44
C GLU A 6 15.78 30.57 -1.96
N PRO A 7 15.33 31.50 -1.11
CA PRO A 7 15.41 31.27 0.32
C PRO A 7 14.46 30.12 0.69
N HIS A 8 14.98 29.16 1.46
CA HIS A 8 14.20 28.05 1.99
C HIS A 8 14.11 28.19 3.51
N PRO A 9 13.00 27.75 4.12
CA PRO A 9 12.82 27.84 5.56
C PRO A 9 13.81 26.91 6.25
N ALA A 10 14.39 27.35 7.37
CA ALA A 10 15.23 26.49 8.20
C ALA A 10 14.42 25.29 8.74
N ASP A 11 15.09 24.19 9.06
CA ASP A 11 14.43 22.95 9.50
C ASP A 11 13.57 23.16 10.76
N GLU A 12 14.02 24.02 11.67
CA GLU A 12 13.32 24.41 12.91
C GLU A 12 12.13 25.35 12.72
N THR A 13 11.96 25.91 11.51
CA THR A 13 10.84 26.80 11.21
C THR A 13 9.52 26.04 11.32
N VAL A 14 8.59 26.58 12.12
CA VAL A 14 7.24 26.06 12.29
C VAL A 14 6.32 26.79 11.32
N LEU A 15 5.71 26.06 10.39
CA LEU A 15 4.79 26.58 9.38
C LEU A 15 3.33 26.21 9.72
N GLY A 16 2.39 26.92 9.10
CA GLY A 16 0.96 26.79 9.30
C GLY A 16 0.40 27.63 10.45
N ALA A 17 -0.84 27.34 10.84
CA ALA A 17 -1.50 27.95 12.00
C ALA A 17 -1.21 27.18 13.29
N ARG A 18 -0.74 27.87 14.32
CA ARG A 18 -0.49 27.33 15.66
C ARG A 18 -1.28 28.10 16.71
N ALA A 19 -2.30 27.45 17.28
CA ALA A 19 -3.06 28.01 18.39
C ALA A 19 -2.20 28.06 19.67
N THR A 20 -2.28 29.17 20.38
CA THR A 20 -1.63 29.42 21.68
C THR A 20 -2.63 30.02 22.67
N ASP A 21 -2.30 30.10 23.95
CA ASP A 21 -3.19 30.66 24.98
C ASP A 21 -3.61 32.12 24.71
N GLY A 22 -2.84 32.88 23.94
CA GLY A 22 -3.07 34.30 23.66
C GLY A 22 -3.66 34.61 22.27
N GLY A 23 -3.77 33.63 21.39
CA GLY A 23 -4.15 33.81 19.98
C GLY A 23 -3.49 32.77 19.08
N THR A 24 -3.45 33.02 17.77
CA THR A 24 -2.86 32.09 16.80
C THR A 24 -1.70 32.73 16.07
N GLU A 25 -0.59 32.00 15.98
CA GLU A 25 0.56 32.34 15.13
C GLU A 25 0.37 31.69 13.76
N PHE A 26 0.55 32.46 12.69
CA PHE A 26 0.44 31.98 11.32
C PHE A 26 1.77 32.20 10.61
N ALA A 27 2.28 31.16 9.95
CA ALA A 27 3.51 31.21 9.17
C ALA A 27 3.34 30.50 7.82
N LEU A 28 3.73 31.16 6.72
CA LEU A 28 3.54 30.66 5.36
C LEU A 28 4.80 30.88 4.52
N TRP A 29 5.37 29.82 3.95
CA TRP A 29 6.52 29.94 3.05
C TRP A 29 6.07 30.26 1.61
N VAL A 30 6.36 31.49 1.17
CA VAL A 30 6.09 31.98 -0.18
C VAL A 30 7.21 32.92 -0.62
N PRO A 31 8.34 32.39 -1.12
CA PRO A 31 9.58 33.14 -1.27
C PRO A 31 9.52 34.24 -2.34
N ARG A 32 8.67 34.09 -3.36
CA ARG A 32 8.53 35.08 -4.45
C ARG A 32 7.38 36.08 -4.28
N ALA A 33 6.56 35.96 -3.23
CA ALA A 33 5.47 36.90 -2.98
C ALA A 33 5.98 38.32 -2.69
N SER A 34 5.18 39.32 -3.09
CA SER A 34 5.39 40.74 -2.82
C SER A 34 4.60 41.21 -1.59
N ARG A 35 3.44 40.59 -1.32
CA ARG A 35 2.58 40.82 -0.14
C ARG A 35 1.76 39.57 0.14
N VAL A 36 1.57 39.26 1.42
CA VAL A 36 0.66 38.20 1.87
C VAL A 36 -0.30 38.78 2.90
N GLU A 37 -1.59 38.52 2.70
CA GLU A 37 -2.64 38.81 3.67
C GLU A 37 -3.24 37.50 4.20
N LEU A 38 -3.31 37.37 5.52
CA LEU A 38 -4.11 36.36 6.19
C LEU A 38 -5.58 36.80 6.15
N ALA A 39 -6.44 36.00 5.52
CA ALA A 39 -7.86 36.25 5.42
C ALA A 39 -8.61 35.39 6.46
N LEU A 40 -9.12 36.02 7.52
CA LEU A 40 -9.95 35.38 8.54
C LEU A 40 -11.42 35.45 8.12
N VAL A 41 -12.11 34.31 8.16
CA VAL A 41 -13.52 34.18 7.74
C VAL A 41 -14.38 33.79 8.93
N ASP A 42 -15.33 34.65 9.30
CA ASP A 42 -16.25 34.40 10.40
C ASP A 42 -17.36 33.40 10.04
N GLU A 43 -18.22 33.02 10.99
CA GLU A 43 -19.31 32.04 10.83
C GLU A 43 -20.27 32.34 9.67
N VAL A 44 -20.52 33.62 9.36
CA VAL A 44 -21.44 34.05 8.29
C VAL A 44 -20.73 34.25 6.94
N GLY A 45 -19.42 33.97 6.87
CA GLY A 45 -18.62 34.05 5.65
C GLY A 45 -18.01 35.43 5.40
N GLN A 46 -18.02 36.33 6.38
CA GLN A 46 -17.40 37.65 6.25
C GLN A 46 -15.88 37.53 6.42
N GLN A 47 -15.15 38.04 5.43
CA GLN A 47 -13.68 38.05 5.40
C GLN A 47 -13.12 39.32 6.06
N SER A 48 -12.05 39.16 6.85
CA SER A 48 -11.21 40.25 7.37
C SER A 48 -9.73 39.92 7.15
N ASN A 49 -8.98 40.84 6.55
CA ASN A 49 -7.59 40.61 6.15
C ASN A 49 -6.60 41.25 7.14
N VAL A 50 -5.49 40.56 7.38
CA VAL A 50 -4.36 41.04 8.17
C VAL A 50 -3.07 40.90 7.35
N ASP A 51 -2.33 41.99 7.19
CA ASP A 51 -1.03 41.97 6.51
C ASP A 51 0.00 41.13 7.30
N MET A 52 0.76 40.30 6.59
CA MET A 52 1.84 39.51 7.16
C MET A 52 3.21 40.15 6.90
N THR A 53 4.19 39.83 7.75
CA THR A 53 5.57 40.33 7.61
C THR A 53 6.48 39.24 7.08
N ARG A 54 7.31 39.57 6.08
CA ARG A 54 8.24 38.63 5.46
C ARG A 54 9.59 38.56 6.19
N SER A 55 10.06 37.35 6.47
CA SER A 55 11.41 37.05 6.98
C SER A 55 12.45 36.92 5.85
N ALA A 56 13.74 36.85 6.22
CA ALA A 56 14.82 36.64 5.26
C ALA A 56 14.75 35.27 4.55
N GLU A 57 14.07 34.30 5.16
CA GLU A 57 13.91 32.93 4.67
C GLU A 57 12.70 32.77 3.72
N GLY A 58 12.01 33.87 3.38
CA GLY A 58 10.83 33.81 2.52
C GLY A 58 9.56 33.33 3.23
N VAL A 59 9.56 33.33 4.57
CA VAL A 59 8.41 32.99 5.40
C VAL A 59 7.67 34.26 5.76
N TRP A 60 6.35 34.26 5.60
CA TRP A 60 5.45 35.33 5.98
C TRP A 60 4.78 34.99 7.29
N GLU A 61 4.82 35.90 8.26
CA GLU A 61 4.39 35.63 9.63
C GLU A 61 3.45 36.72 10.17
N VAL A 62 2.48 36.30 10.98
CA VAL A 62 1.64 37.20 11.78
C VAL A 62 1.12 36.48 13.03
N GLN A 63 1.02 37.20 14.14
CA GLN A 63 0.34 36.73 15.35
C GLN A 63 -0.98 37.49 15.50
N VAL A 64 -2.09 36.77 15.62
CA VAL A 64 -3.42 37.36 15.77
C VAL A 64 -3.99 37.05 17.15
N PRO A 65 -4.07 38.05 18.05
CA PRO A 65 -4.63 37.87 19.39
C PRO A 65 -6.11 37.44 19.36
N GLY A 66 -6.50 36.56 20.27
CA GLY A 66 -7.89 36.14 20.45
C GLY A 66 -8.46 35.19 19.38
N VAL A 67 -7.71 34.91 18.30
CA VAL A 67 -8.06 33.87 17.32
C VAL A 67 -7.70 32.50 17.90
N GLY A 68 -8.68 31.60 17.97
CA GLY A 68 -8.51 30.24 18.49
C GLY A 68 -9.01 29.15 17.54
N ALA A 69 -9.05 27.92 18.05
CA ALA A 69 -9.51 26.76 17.30
C ALA A 69 -10.95 26.94 16.76
N GLY A 70 -11.20 26.41 15.56
CA GLY A 70 -12.43 26.60 14.80
C GLY A 70 -12.44 27.85 13.92
N GLN A 71 -11.50 28.78 14.08
CA GLN A 71 -11.37 29.91 13.16
C GLN A 71 -11.04 29.41 11.74
N ARG A 72 -11.84 29.86 10.78
CA ARG A 72 -11.65 29.58 9.35
C ARG A 72 -10.78 30.65 8.72
N TYR A 73 -9.86 30.26 7.85
CA TYR A 73 -8.93 31.19 7.23
C TYR A 73 -8.43 30.71 5.85
N GLY A 74 -7.78 31.62 5.14
CA GLY A 74 -6.98 31.35 3.96
C GLY A 74 -5.98 32.49 3.74
N PHE A 75 -5.32 32.50 2.59
CA PHE A 75 -4.32 33.52 2.24
C PHE A 75 -4.67 34.21 0.92
N ARG A 76 -4.38 35.51 0.84
CA ARG A 76 -4.29 36.25 -0.42
C ARG A 76 -2.84 36.58 -0.67
N VAL A 77 -2.34 36.19 -1.83
CA VAL A 77 -0.92 36.31 -2.17
C VAL A 77 -0.76 37.15 -3.42
N ASP A 78 -0.06 38.26 -3.28
CA ASP A 78 0.35 39.14 -4.37
C ASP A 78 1.80 38.83 -4.75
N GLY A 79 2.14 38.97 -6.03
CA GLY A 79 3.43 38.65 -6.58
C GLY A 79 3.47 38.85 -8.10
N PRO A 80 4.58 38.47 -8.76
CA PRO A 80 4.71 38.61 -10.20
C PRO A 80 3.70 37.74 -10.97
N TRP A 81 2.98 38.33 -11.92
CA TRP A 81 2.20 37.59 -12.91
C TRP A 81 2.98 37.56 -14.25
N ASP A 82 3.58 36.41 -14.54
CA ASP A 82 4.28 36.10 -15.80
C ASP A 82 4.11 34.61 -16.14
N PRO A 83 2.92 34.17 -16.62
CA PRO A 83 2.65 32.76 -16.91
C PRO A 83 3.63 32.09 -17.88
N PRO A 84 4.20 32.77 -18.90
CA PRO A 84 5.27 32.20 -19.74
C PRO A 84 6.54 31.80 -18.97
N ALA A 85 6.77 32.37 -17.79
CA ALA A 85 7.87 32.05 -16.88
C ALA A 85 7.41 31.23 -15.65
N GLY A 86 6.19 30.69 -15.67
CA GLY A 86 5.63 29.91 -14.56
C GLY A 86 5.22 30.73 -13.33
N LEU A 87 5.16 32.06 -13.41
CA LEU A 87 4.78 32.92 -12.28
C LEU A 87 3.28 33.26 -12.35
N ARG A 88 2.49 32.73 -11.42
CA ARG A 88 1.02 32.73 -11.47
C ARG A 88 0.33 33.31 -10.23
N PHE A 89 0.91 34.36 -9.65
CA PHE A 89 0.35 35.03 -8.48
C PHE A 89 -0.94 35.79 -8.82
N ASN A 90 -2.03 35.52 -8.11
CA ASN A 90 -3.29 36.25 -8.27
C ASN A 90 -4.00 36.46 -6.92
N PRO A 91 -3.99 37.68 -6.33
CA PRO A 91 -4.61 37.95 -5.03
C PRO A 91 -6.15 37.90 -5.06
N ALA A 92 -6.79 37.83 -6.23
CA ALA A 92 -8.24 37.57 -6.31
C ALA A 92 -8.61 36.12 -5.96
N ARG A 93 -7.62 35.23 -5.86
CA ARG A 93 -7.80 33.85 -5.39
C ARG A 93 -7.60 33.78 -3.87
N LEU A 94 -8.56 33.20 -3.16
CA LEU A 94 -8.40 32.80 -1.77
C LEU A 94 -7.77 31.41 -1.74
N LEU A 95 -6.61 31.31 -1.09
CA LEU A 95 -5.79 30.10 -1.11
C LEU A 95 -5.80 29.41 0.25
N LEU A 96 -5.75 28.08 0.24
CA LEU A 96 -5.54 27.28 1.45
C LEU A 96 -4.12 27.45 2.01
N ASP A 97 -4.01 27.19 3.30
CA ASP A 97 -2.74 26.92 3.95
C ASP A 97 -2.25 25.50 3.60
N PRO A 98 -1.05 25.33 3.02
CA PRO A 98 -0.49 24.02 2.71
C PRO A 98 -0.19 23.18 3.97
N TYR A 99 -0.11 23.82 5.15
CA TYR A 99 0.05 23.21 6.47
C TYR A 99 -1.27 23.11 7.25
N ALA A 100 -2.43 23.36 6.62
CA ALA A 100 -3.73 23.25 7.28
C ALA A 100 -3.94 21.84 7.87
N ARG A 101 -4.18 21.76 9.19
CA ARG A 101 -4.49 20.50 9.89
C ARG A 101 -5.95 20.08 9.76
N ALA A 102 -6.83 20.99 9.33
CA ALA A 102 -8.21 20.73 8.99
C ALA A 102 -8.68 21.67 7.88
N ILE A 103 -9.61 21.18 7.04
CA ILE A 103 -10.16 21.90 5.89
C ILE A 103 -11.67 21.63 5.84
N THR A 104 -12.47 22.68 5.65
CA THR A 104 -13.96 22.65 5.71
C THR A 104 -14.62 21.83 4.59
N GLY A 105 -13.88 21.34 3.60
CA GLY A 105 -14.39 20.57 2.46
C GLY A 105 -15.24 21.38 1.47
N GLY A 106 -15.50 20.78 0.31
CA GLY A 106 -16.30 21.35 -0.77
C GLY A 106 -15.56 22.35 -1.67
N VAL A 107 -15.82 22.27 -2.97
CA VAL A 107 -15.41 23.24 -3.99
C VAL A 107 -16.63 23.53 -4.85
N ASP A 108 -16.96 24.80 -5.04
CA ASP A 108 -18.00 25.20 -6.00
C ASP A 108 -17.36 25.44 -7.37
N TYR A 109 -17.41 24.42 -8.22
CA TYR A 109 -16.87 24.46 -9.58
C TYR A 109 -17.62 25.40 -10.54
N SER A 110 -18.73 26.01 -10.11
CA SER A 110 -19.38 27.09 -10.88
C SER A 110 -18.77 28.47 -10.62
N GLY A 111 -17.92 28.59 -9.60
CA GLY A 111 -17.23 29.81 -9.22
C GLY A 111 -15.94 30.11 -10.01
N PRO A 112 -15.30 31.26 -9.75
CA PRO A 112 -14.09 31.71 -10.44
C PRO A 112 -12.84 31.04 -9.82
N LEU A 113 -12.60 29.78 -10.18
CA LEU A 113 -11.52 28.97 -9.57
C LEU A 113 -10.17 29.05 -10.29
N THR A 114 -10.12 29.45 -11.56
CA THR A 114 -8.88 29.51 -12.36
C THR A 114 -8.14 30.82 -12.12
N ASP A 115 -6.81 30.85 -12.03
CA ASP A 115 -6.05 32.11 -11.87
C ASP A 115 -6.16 33.10 -13.06
N HIS A 116 -6.66 32.63 -14.20
CA HIS A 116 -6.73 33.35 -15.46
C HIS A 116 -8.16 33.47 -16.01
N THR A 117 -8.34 34.38 -16.96
CA THR A 117 -9.61 34.60 -17.65
C THR A 117 -9.98 33.43 -18.58
N PRO A 118 -11.27 33.14 -18.81
CA PRO A 118 -11.70 32.09 -19.74
C PRO A 118 -11.16 32.25 -21.17
N GLU A 119 -10.87 33.47 -21.59
CA GLU A 119 -10.38 33.78 -22.94
C GLU A 119 -8.86 33.65 -23.10
N SER A 120 -8.10 33.62 -22.00
CA SER A 120 -6.64 33.66 -22.06
C SER A 120 -5.97 33.16 -20.77
N ASN A 121 -5.15 32.12 -20.90
CA ASN A 121 -4.28 31.57 -19.84
C ASN A 121 -3.16 32.55 -19.39
N PHE A 122 -3.06 33.72 -20.04
CA PHE A 122 -2.03 34.72 -19.82
C PHE A 122 -2.55 36.01 -19.17
N ALA A 123 -3.88 36.15 -19.04
CA ALA A 123 -4.49 37.31 -18.41
C ALA A 123 -5.06 36.92 -17.03
N PRO A 124 -4.71 37.62 -15.94
CA PRO A 124 -5.21 37.27 -14.62
C PRO A 124 -6.69 37.61 -14.51
N ASP A 125 -7.49 36.72 -13.93
CA ASP A 125 -8.90 37.00 -13.64
C ASP A 125 -9.05 37.69 -12.27
N PRO A 126 -9.60 38.92 -12.20
CA PRO A 126 -9.72 39.68 -10.97
C PRO A 126 -10.94 39.31 -10.11
N THR A 127 -11.78 38.37 -10.54
CA THR A 127 -13.02 37.99 -9.84
C THR A 127 -12.70 37.27 -8.54
N ASP A 128 -13.34 37.59 -7.41
CA ASP A 128 -13.01 36.96 -6.12
C ASP A 128 -13.50 35.49 -6.02
N SER A 129 -12.63 34.56 -5.59
CA SER A 129 -12.94 33.14 -5.38
C SER A 129 -13.39 32.75 -3.97
N ALA A 130 -13.40 33.67 -2.99
CA ALA A 130 -13.66 33.34 -1.57
C ALA A 130 -14.94 32.53 -1.32
N GLY A 131 -15.99 32.77 -2.11
CA GLY A 131 -17.28 32.08 -1.97
C GLY A 131 -17.31 30.66 -2.54
N SER A 132 -16.23 30.21 -3.20
CA SER A 132 -16.23 28.98 -4.01
C SER A 132 -15.14 27.99 -3.64
N VAL A 133 -14.26 28.34 -2.69
CA VAL A 133 -13.13 27.52 -2.25
C VAL A 133 -13.33 27.01 -0.82
N PRO A 134 -12.76 25.86 -0.46
CA PRO A 134 -12.72 25.42 0.93
C PRO A 134 -11.81 26.34 1.75
N LEU A 135 -11.97 26.31 3.08
CA LEU A 135 -11.17 27.11 4.01
C LEU A 135 -10.32 26.21 4.91
N SER A 136 -9.13 26.69 5.24
CA SER A 136 -8.30 26.11 6.30
C SER A 136 -8.94 26.42 7.66
N VAL A 137 -8.73 25.54 8.63
CA VAL A 137 -9.30 25.68 9.98
C VAL A 137 -8.19 25.59 11.02
N VAL A 138 -8.17 26.54 11.95
CA VAL A 138 -7.27 26.50 13.11
C VAL A 138 -7.70 25.33 14.01
N VAL A 139 -6.77 24.43 14.31
CA VAL A 139 -7.01 23.28 15.19
C VAL A 139 -6.20 23.47 16.47
N ALA A 140 -6.81 23.23 17.62
CA ALA A 140 -6.09 23.21 18.89
C ALA A 140 -5.16 21.99 18.96
N ASP A 141 -4.02 22.14 19.62
CA ASP A 141 -3.19 20.98 19.95
C ASP A 141 -3.98 20.02 20.86
N SER A 142 -3.92 18.73 20.54
CA SER A 142 -4.54 17.66 21.31
C SER A 142 -3.52 16.54 21.49
N PRO A 143 -3.59 15.76 22.59
CA PRO A 143 -2.72 14.60 22.75
C PRO A 143 -2.79 13.66 21.54
N PRO A 144 -1.67 13.08 21.11
CA PRO A 144 -1.69 12.06 20.07
C PRO A 144 -2.31 10.74 20.59
N PRO A 145 -2.75 9.85 19.68
CA PRO A 145 -3.08 8.48 20.03
C PRO A 145 -1.91 7.81 20.78
N LEU A 146 -2.24 6.89 21.69
CA LEU A 146 -1.20 6.07 22.31
C LEU A 146 -0.51 5.22 21.22
N PRO A 147 0.83 5.08 21.27
CA PRO A 147 1.53 4.20 20.34
C PRO A 147 1.01 2.76 20.44
N LEU A 148 1.06 2.03 19.32
CA LEU A 148 0.82 0.60 19.29
C LEU A 148 1.73 -0.10 20.32
N ALA A 149 1.15 -0.90 21.22
CA ALA A 149 1.86 -1.45 22.37
C ALA A 149 2.98 -2.43 21.96
N ASP A 150 2.66 -3.32 21.02
CA ASP A 150 3.57 -4.36 20.53
C ASP A 150 3.68 -4.31 18.99
N PRO A 151 4.44 -3.36 18.40
CA PRO A 151 4.61 -3.29 16.95
C PRO A 151 5.27 -4.56 16.41
N LEU A 152 4.63 -5.19 15.43
CA LEU A 152 5.10 -6.43 14.84
C LEU A 152 6.23 -6.20 13.83
N PRO A 153 7.21 -7.12 13.74
CA PRO A 153 8.17 -7.13 12.64
C PRO A 153 7.48 -7.22 11.27
N LEU A 154 8.10 -6.65 10.22
CA LEU A 154 7.55 -6.68 8.85
C LEU A 154 7.17 -8.09 8.36
N ALA A 155 7.93 -9.13 8.75
CA ALA A 155 7.65 -10.51 8.34
C ALA A 155 6.33 -11.05 8.90
N ASP A 156 5.86 -10.49 10.02
CA ASP A 156 4.63 -10.88 10.70
C ASP A 156 3.43 -10.05 10.22
N LEU A 157 3.66 -8.98 9.46
CA LEU A 157 2.57 -8.13 8.96
C LEU A 157 1.73 -8.86 7.91
N VAL A 158 0.43 -8.63 8.00
CA VAL A 158 -0.60 -8.95 7.01
C VAL A 158 -1.37 -7.67 6.78
N ILE A 159 -1.13 -7.05 5.62
CA ILE A 159 -1.70 -5.75 5.29
C ILE A 159 -3.09 -5.95 4.70
N TYR A 160 -4.03 -5.12 5.15
CA TYR A 160 -5.41 -5.10 4.68
C TYR A 160 -5.74 -3.75 4.05
N GLU A 161 -5.66 -3.67 2.73
CA GLU A 161 -5.96 -2.47 1.95
C GLU A 161 -7.47 -2.21 1.97
N THR A 162 -7.89 -1.07 2.50
CA THR A 162 -9.30 -0.75 2.69
C THR A 162 -9.63 0.72 2.52
N HIS A 163 -10.90 0.99 2.20
CA HIS A 163 -11.41 2.34 1.98
C HIS A 163 -12.32 2.75 3.13
N VAL A 164 -11.99 3.84 3.85
CA VAL A 164 -12.72 4.32 5.04
C VAL A 164 -14.24 4.35 4.80
N ARG A 165 -14.66 5.02 3.71
CA ARG A 165 -16.07 5.07 3.32
C ARG A 165 -16.66 3.72 2.95
N GLY A 166 -16.19 3.09 1.87
CA GLY A 166 -16.81 1.88 1.33
C GLY A 166 -16.79 0.67 2.25
N PHE A 167 -15.84 0.56 3.17
CA PHE A 167 -15.74 -0.58 4.06
C PHE A 167 -16.95 -0.68 4.99
N THR A 168 -17.36 0.44 5.58
CA THR A 168 -18.44 0.45 6.59
C THR A 168 -19.76 0.99 6.07
N HIS A 169 -19.81 1.57 4.86
CA HIS A 169 -21.01 2.20 4.30
C HIS A 169 -22.24 1.27 4.28
N ARG A 170 -22.04 -0.03 4.05
CA ARG A 170 -23.11 -1.05 4.06
C ARG A 170 -23.00 -2.04 5.20
N HIS A 171 -22.18 -1.76 6.21
CA HIS A 171 -21.98 -2.69 7.33
C HIS A 171 -23.25 -2.75 8.21
N PRO A 172 -23.89 -3.93 8.38
CA PRO A 172 -25.18 -4.03 9.03
C PRO A 172 -25.13 -3.62 10.51
N SER A 173 -24.04 -3.96 11.21
CA SER A 173 -23.86 -3.67 12.64
C SER A 173 -23.40 -2.25 12.96
N VAL A 174 -22.93 -1.48 11.98
CA VAL A 174 -22.48 -0.10 12.21
C VAL A 174 -23.72 0.82 12.14
N PRO A 175 -23.94 1.70 13.15
CA PRO A 175 -25.04 2.66 13.13
C PRO A 175 -24.98 3.57 11.90
N GLU A 176 -26.13 3.87 11.30
CA GLU A 176 -26.22 4.59 10.01
C GLU A 176 -25.42 5.90 9.97
N HIS A 177 -25.47 6.71 11.02
CA HIS A 177 -24.75 7.98 11.12
C HIS A 177 -23.22 7.85 11.22
N LEU A 178 -22.69 6.64 11.50
CA LEU A 178 -21.25 6.35 11.54
C LEU A 178 -20.77 5.61 10.29
N ARG A 179 -21.67 5.13 9.43
CA ARG A 179 -21.30 4.34 8.26
C ARG A 179 -20.49 5.17 7.27
N GLY A 180 -19.34 4.63 6.88
CA GLY A 180 -18.42 5.24 5.94
C GLY A 180 -17.61 6.41 6.51
N THR A 181 -17.36 6.39 7.82
CA THR A 181 -16.60 7.42 8.55
C THR A 181 -15.44 6.81 9.34
N TYR A 182 -14.54 7.64 9.86
CA TYR A 182 -13.48 7.22 10.77
C TYR A 182 -14.07 6.55 12.03
N ALA A 183 -15.14 7.10 12.61
CA ALA A 183 -15.84 6.47 13.73
C ALA A 183 -16.49 5.12 13.34
N GLY A 184 -16.92 4.97 12.09
CA GLY A 184 -17.38 3.69 11.55
C GLY A 184 -16.27 2.63 11.52
N MET A 185 -15.07 3.00 11.08
CA MET A 185 -13.88 2.12 11.10
C MET A 185 -13.49 1.72 12.53
N ALA A 186 -13.66 2.63 13.49
CA ALA A 186 -13.41 2.40 14.91
C ALA A 186 -14.49 1.58 15.62
N TYR A 187 -15.58 1.24 14.93
CA TYR A 187 -16.74 0.61 15.58
C TYR A 187 -16.41 -0.83 16.03
N PRO A 188 -16.86 -1.28 17.22
CA PRO A 188 -16.44 -2.56 17.78
C PRO A 188 -16.62 -3.78 16.86
N ALA A 189 -17.73 -3.86 16.12
CA ALA A 189 -17.98 -4.98 15.20
C ALA A 189 -17.01 -5.00 14.01
N VAL A 190 -16.49 -3.84 13.61
CA VAL A 190 -15.50 -3.72 12.53
C VAL A 190 -14.14 -4.19 13.03
N ILE A 191 -13.73 -3.73 14.22
CA ILE A 191 -12.49 -4.18 14.86
C ILE A 191 -12.52 -5.68 15.12
N GLU A 192 -13.61 -6.21 15.68
CA GLU A 192 -13.81 -7.64 15.90
C GLU A 192 -13.65 -8.44 14.60
N TYR A 193 -14.25 -7.98 13.51
CA TYR A 193 -14.09 -8.62 12.20
C TYR A 193 -12.62 -8.67 11.74
N LEU A 194 -11.91 -7.53 11.82
CA LEU A 194 -10.50 -7.44 11.41
C LEU A 194 -9.61 -8.36 12.25
N THR A 195 -9.78 -8.35 13.58
CA THR A 195 -9.04 -9.22 14.49
C THR A 195 -9.36 -10.70 14.24
N GLU A 196 -10.63 -11.06 14.02
CA GLU A 196 -11.03 -12.44 13.71
C GLU A 196 -10.53 -12.93 12.35
N LEU A 197 -10.39 -12.03 11.37
CA LEU A 197 -9.79 -12.37 10.08
C LEU A 197 -8.31 -12.74 10.26
N GLY A 198 -7.63 -12.13 11.23
CA GLY A 198 -6.21 -12.33 11.53
C GLY A 198 -5.30 -11.34 10.80
N ILE A 199 -5.82 -10.17 10.42
CA ILE A 199 -4.99 -9.06 9.93
C ILE A 199 -4.43 -8.27 11.12
N ASN A 200 -3.33 -7.56 10.90
CA ASN A 200 -2.66 -6.77 11.95
C ASN A 200 -2.16 -5.40 11.47
N ALA A 201 -2.37 -5.06 10.19
CA ALA A 201 -2.16 -3.73 9.66
C ALA A 201 -3.28 -3.40 8.68
N ILE A 202 -3.86 -2.21 8.79
CA ILE A 202 -4.72 -1.67 7.75
C ILE A 202 -3.94 -0.66 6.92
N GLU A 203 -4.09 -0.73 5.60
CA GLU A 203 -3.63 0.29 4.67
C GLU A 203 -4.86 1.05 4.19
N LEU A 204 -5.02 2.29 4.65
CA LEU A 204 -6.14 3.13 4.25
C LEU A 204 -5.83 3.77 2.91
N LEU A 205 -6.74 3.63 1.95
CA LEU A 205 -6.77 4.49 0.76
C LEU A 205 -6.75 5.98 1.18
N PRO A 206 -6.32 6.89 0.28
CA PRO A 206 -5.96 8.26 0.64
C PRO A 206 -6.93 8.96 1.61
N VAL A 207 -6.38 9.39 2.74
CA VAL A 207 -7.10 10.15 3.77
C VAL A 207 -6.61 11.59 3.90
N HIS A 208 -5.56 11.98 3.18
CA HIS A 208 -5.26 13.40 2.97
C HIS A 208 -6.50 14.11 2.44
N HIS A 209 -6.68 15.38 2.76
CA HIS A 209 -7.83 16.11 2.27
C HIS A 209 -7.71 16.28 0.75
N PHE A 210 -8.51 15.54 0.00
CA PHE A 210 -8.59 15.62 -1.46
C PHE A 210 -9.86 16.34 -1.93
N VAL A 211 -9.87 16.70 -3.21
CA VAL A 211 -11.03 17.27 -3.92
C VAL A 211 -11.38 16.41 -5.13
N SER A 212 -12.61 16.50 -5.62
CA SER A 212 -13.01 15.82 -6.86
C SER A 212 -12.61 16.62 -8.10
N GLU A 213 -12.12 15.96 -9.13
CA GLU A 213 -11.67 16.63 -10.35
C GLU A 213 -12.86 17.30 -11.06
N PRO A 214 -12.69 18.51 -11.65
CA PRO A 214 -13.77 19.24 -12.30
C PRO A 214 -14.52 18.41 -13.34
N PHE A 215 -13.80 17.58 -14.10
CA PHE A 215 -14.40 16.75 -15.15
C PHE A 215 -15.24 15.59 -14.58
N ILE A 216 -14.93 15.08 -13.39
CA ILE A 216 -15.70 14.03 -12.71
C ILE A 216 -16.97 14.63 -12.14
N VAL A 217 -16.86 15.78 -11.48
CA VAL A 217 -18.00 16.55 -10.96
C VAL A 217 -18.94 16.93 -12.11
N GLY A 218 -18.40 17.37 -13.25
CA GLY A 218 -19.18 17.68 -14.46
C GLY A 218 -19.96 16.49 -15.04
N ARG A 219 -19.59 15.25 -14.67
CA ARG A 219 -20.32 14.02 -15.04
C ARG A 219 -21.32 13.57 -13.96
N GLY A 220 -21.45 14.32 -12.85
CA GLY A 220 -22.28 13.94 -11.70
C GLY A 220 -21.67 12.85 -10.82
N LEU A 221 -20.36 12.65 -10.91
CA LEU A 221 -19.59 11.68 -10.13
C LEU A 221 -18.74 12.41 -9.08
N VAL A 222 -18.04 11.65 -8.24
CA VAL A 222 -17.12 12.17 -7.22
C VAL A 222 -15.82 11.38 -7.25
N ASN A 223 -14.71 11.96 -6.83
CA ASN A 223 -13.51 11.18 -6.57
C ASN A 223 -13.74 10.34 -5.32
N TYR A 224 -13.82 9.02 -5.51
CA TYR A 224 -14.07 8.07 -4.44
C TYR A 224 -12.76 7.67 -3.78
N TRP A 225 -11.76 7.22 -4.54
CA TRP A 225 -10.50 6.73 -3.95
C TRP A 225 -9.71 7.78 -3.18
N GLY A 226 -9.72 9.04 -3.63
CA GLY A 226 -9.05 10.14 -2.97
C GLY A 226 -7.63 10.46 -3.44
N TYR A 227 -7.14 9.83 -4.53
CA TYR A 227 -5.83 10.13 -5.14
C TYR A 227 -5.82 11.48 -5.86
N ASN A 228 -6.12 12.55 -5.13
CA ASN A 228 -6.16 13.92 -5.64
C ASN A 228 -5.98 14.94 -4.50
N SER A 229 -4.91 14.75 -3.73
CA SER A 229 -4.65 15.47 -2.47
C SER A 229 -4.53 16.99 -2.66
N LEU A 230 -5.19 17.76 -1.80
CA LEU A 230 -5.09 19.22 -1.73
C LEU A 230 -4.46 19.70 -0.40
N GLY A 231 -4.70 18.98 0.70
CA GLY A 231 -4.11 19.25 2.01
C GLY A 231 -3.37 18.04 2.57
N PHE A 232 -2.05 18.13 2.70
CA PHE A 232 -1.22 17.01 3.15
C PHE A 232 -1.34 16.70 4.65
N PHE A 233 -1.75 17.67 5.49
CA PHE A 233 -1.84 17.51 6.95
C PHE A 233 -3.28 17.26 7.43
N ALA A 234 -4.28 17.58 6.61
CA ALA A 234 -5.67 17.48 7.00
C ALA A 234 -6.23 16.09 6.65
N PRO A 235 -6.88 15.37 7.61
CA PRO A 235 -7.72 14.24 7.25
C PRO A 235 -8.91 14.71 6.39
N HIS A 236 -9.36 13.87 5.47
CA HIS A 236 -10.44 14.17 4.56
C HIS A 236 -11.76 14.40 5.31
N GLY A 237 -12.31 15.61 5.19
CA GLY A 237 -13.42 16.07 6.02
C GLY A 237 -14.71 15.27 5.82
N HIS A 238 -14.96 14.74 4.61
CA HIS A 238 -16.16 13.95 4.33
C HIS A 238 -16.13 12.52 4.89
N TYR A 239 -15.02 12.11 5.51
CA TYR A 239 -14.92 10.85 6.25
C TYR A 239 -15.15 11.04 7.76
N SER A 240 -15.47 12.25 8.22
CA SER A 240 -15.85 12.52 9.60
C SER A 240 -17.37 12.45 9.77
N SER A 241 -17.82 11.76 10.81
CA SER A 241 -19.23 11.74 11.23
C SER A 241 -19.63 13.00 12.00
N ALA A 242 -18.65 13.67 12.63
CA ALA A 242 -18.88 14.78 13.55
C ALA A 242 -18.84 16.18 12.90
N GLY A 243 -18.38 16.29 11.66
CA GLY A 243 -18.20 17.57 10.97
C GLY A 243 -16.80 17.74 10.39
N ASN A 244 -16.56 18.88 9.75
CA ASN A 244 -15.33 19.17 9.00
C ASN A 244 -14.65 20.49 9.40
N ASN A 245 -15.01 21.07 10.56
CA ASN A 245 -14.44 22.30 11.11
C ASN A 245 -13.36 22.00 12.17
N GLY A 246 -12.67 20.87 12.05
CA GLY A 246 -11.64 20.39 12.97
C GLY A 246 -12.00 19.06 13.64
N GLU A 247 -13.28 18.68 13.65
CA GLU A 247 -13.74 17.42 14.26
C GLU A 247 -13.13 16.19 13.58
N GLN A 248 -12.84 16.27 12.27
CA GLN A 248 -12.19 15.20 11.51
C GLN A 248 -10.82 14.81 12.08
N VAL A 249 -10.09 15.74 12.71
CA VAL A 249 -8.80 15.44 13.34
C VAL A 249 -9.01 14.60 14.59
N THR A 250 -9.99 14.98 15.41
CA THR A 250 -10.31 14.27 16.64
C THR A 250 -10.85 12.87 16.34
N GLU A 251 -11.76 12.74 15.37
CA GLU A 251 -12.34 11.47 14.99
C GLU A 251 -11.30 10.51 14.37
N PHE A 252 -10.38 11.02 13.55
CA PHE A 252 -9.26 10.22 13.04
C PHE A 252 -8.36 9.70 14.16
N LYS A 253 -7.96 10.56 15.11
CA LYS A 253 -7.15 10.14 16.27
C LYS A 253 -7.87 9.08 17.12
N ALA A 254 -9.18 9.19 17.28
CA ALA A 254 -9.98 8.19 17.98
C ALA A 254 -10.01 6.84 17.23
N MET A 255 -10.11 6.85 15.91
CA MET A 255 -10.01 5.64 15.08
C MET A 255 -8.65 4.95 15.24
N VAL A 256 -7.55 5.70 15.14
CA VAL A 256 -6.20 5.16 15.34
C VAL A 256 -6.05 4.56 16.74
N SER A 257 -6.54 5.26 17.78
CA SER A 257 -6.50 4.75 19.15
C SER A 257 -7.23 3.41 19.30
N ALA A 258 -8.43 3.29 18.74
CA ALA A 258 -9.23 2.06 18.82
C ALA A 258 -8.57 0.88 18.07
N LEU A 259 -7.92 1.15 16.93
CA LEU A 259 -7.18 0.13 16.18
C LEU A 259 -5.92 -0.30 16.91
N HIS A 260 -5.19 0.63 17.52
CA HIS A 260 -4.00 0.32 18.33
C HIS A 260 -4.34 -0.51 19.58
N GLU A 261 -5.46 -0.20 20.24
CA GLU A 261 -5.96 -1.00 21.37
C GLU A 261 -6.26 -2.45 20.96
N ALA A 262 -6.61 -2.68 19.70
CA ALA A 262 -6.82 -4.00 19.12
C ALA A 262 -5.56 -4.64 18.51
N GLY A 263 -4.39 -3.98 18.61
CA GLY A 263 -3.13 -4.49 18.06
C GLY A 263 -2.99 -4.33 16.55
N ILE A 264 -3.74 -3.41 15.93
CA ILE A 264 -3.76 -3.18 14.48
C ILE A 264 -3.01 -1.90 14.15
N ALA A 265 -1.95 -2.02 13.35
CA ALA A 265 -1.20 -0.88 12.83
C ALA A 265 -1.98 -0.10 11.77
N VAL A 266 -1.76 1.22 11.69
CA VAL A 266 -2.38 2.09 10.69
C VAL A 266 -1.34 2.60 9.70
N ILE A 267 -1.46 2.17 8.45
CA ILE A 267 -0.64 2.60 7.31
C ILE A 267 -1.51 3.51 6.43
N LEU A 268 -0.97 4.65 6.01
CA LEU A 268 -1.67 5.55 5.10
C LEU A 268 -1.13 5.44 3.68
N ASP A 269 -2.02 5.27 2.72
CA ASP A 269 -1.72 5.58 1.33
C ASP A 269 -1.60 7.11 1.16
N VAL A 270 -0.43 7.58 0.74
CA VAL A 270 -0.08 9.00 0.68
C VAL A 270 0.28 9.42 -0.73
N VAL A 271 -0.38 10.49 -1.18
CA VAL A 271 -0.14 11.14 -2.47
C VAL A 271 0.62 12.44 -2.23
N TYR A 272 1.94 12.38 -2.44
CA TYR A 272 2.81 13.56 -2.45
C TYR A 272 3.30 13.91 -3.86
N ASN A 273 3.04 13.06 -4.85
CA ASN A 273 3.62 13.18 -6.19
C ASN A 273 2.89 14.22 -7.07
N HIS A 274 1.59 14.45 -6.84
CA HIS A 274 0.77 15.46 -7.53
C HIS A 274 -0.26 16.07 -6.55
N THR A 275 -1.05 17.04 -7.03
CA THR A 275 -2.09 17.73 -6.24
C THR A 275 -3.43 17.83 -6.96
N GLY A 276 -4.47 18.15 -6.18
CA GLY A 276 -5.84 18.45 -6.63
C GLY A 276 -6.02 19.70 -7.48
N GLU A 277 -4.93 20.43 -7.79
CA GLU A 277 -4.98 21.60 -8.68
C GLU A 277 -4.88 21.22 -10.16
N GLY A 278 -4.41 20.01 -10.49
CA GLY A 278 -4.18 19.58 -11.88
C GLY A 278 -3.13 20.44 -12.61
N GLY A 279 -3.09 20.35 -13.94
CA GLY A 279 -2.22 21.19 -14.77
C GLY A 279 -2.65 22.66 -14.78
N HIS A 280 -1.92 23.52 -15.49
CA HIS A 280 -2.13 24.98 -15.51
C HIS A 280 -3.54 25.47 -15.92
N GLU A 281 -4.38 24.61 -16.50
CA GLU A 281 -5.80 24.89 -16.82
C GLU A 281 -6.76 24.55 -15.67
N GLY A 282 -6.26 23.93 -14.61
CA GLY A 282 -7.05 23.52 -13.44
C GLY A 282 -7.34 24.66 -12.46
N PRO A 283 -8.00 24.35 -11.32
CA PRO A 283 -8.34 25.34 -10.31
C PRO A 283 -7.11 25.77 -9.50
N THR A 284 -7.05 27.03 -9.09
CA THR A 284 -6.01 27.61 -8.23
C THR A 284 -6.57 27.72 -6.81
N LEU A 285 -6.21 26.74 -5.98
CA LEU A 285 -6.79 26.49 -4.65
C LEU A 285 -5.77 26.61 -3.52
N CYS A 286 -4.49 26.35 -3.81
CA CYS A 286 -3.41 26.31 -2.84
C CYS A 286 -2.08 26.63 -3.55
N PHE A 287 -1.26 25.61 -3.80
CA PHE A 287 0.15 25.70 -4.18
C PHE A 287 0.43 26.56 -5.41
N ARG A 288 -0.42 26.50 -6.45
CA ARG A 288 -0.23 27.28 -7.68
C ARG A 288 -0.26 28.78 -7.41
N GLY A 289 -1.23 29.22 -6.62
CA GLY A 289 -1.40 30.63 -6.25
C GLY A 289 -0.38 31.08 -5.21
N LEU A 290 0.19 30.15 -4.44
CA LEU A 290 1.29 30.43 -3.52
C LEU A 290 2.58 30.66 -4.30
N ASP A 291 3.09 29.67 -5.04
CA ASP A 291 4.29 29.82 -5.86
C ASP A 291 4.39 28.67 -6.87
N HIS A 292 3.69 28.77 -8.00
CA HIS A 292 3.60 27.70 -9.02
C HIS A 292 4.97 27.11 -9.40
N ALA A 293 5.97 27.96 -9.65
CA ALA A 293 7.31 27.54 -10.03
C ALA A 293 8.15 26.95 -8.89
N ALA A 294 7.81 27.19 -7.62
CA ALA A 294 8.48 26.54 -6.49
C ALA A 294 7.88 25.16 -6.18
N TYR A 295 6.55 25.04 -6.20
CA TYR A 295 5.84 23.84 -5.76
C TYR A 295 5.74 22.75 -6.84
N TYR A 296 5.74 23.15 -8.12
CA TYR A 296 5.54 22.22 -9.23
C TYR A 296 6.73 22.16 -10.18
N ARG A 297 6.91 20.98 -10.75
CA ARG A 297 7.85 20.75 -11.84
C ARG A 297 7.28 21.38 -13.10
N LEU A 298 8.06 22.23 -13.74
CA LEU A 298 7.72 22.84 -15.02
C LEU A 298 8.59 22.27 -16.13
N THR A 299 8.10 22.34 -17.36
CA THR A 299 8.91 22.05 -18.56
C THR A 299 10.14 22.97 -18.62
N ASP A 300 11.17 22.59 -19.39
CA ASP A 300 12.42 23.39 -19.51
C ASP A 300 12.17 24.85 -19.95
N ASP A 301 11.10 25.11 -20.69
CA ASP A 301 10.68 26.46 -21.11
C ASP A 301 9.80 27.19 -20.09
N GLN A 302 9.49 26.56 -18.96
CA GLN A 302 8.66 27.00 -17.84
C GLN A 302 7.20 27.29 -18.15
N ARG A 303 6.73 26.95 -19.36
CA ARG A 303 5.38 27.33 -19.82
C ARG A 303 4.29 26.40 -19.31
N ASN A 304 4.62 25.14 -19.06
CA ASN A 304 3.69 24.10 -18.70
C ASN A 304 4.21 23.29 -17.51
N ASP A 305 3.31 22.58 -16.84
CA ASP A 305 3.66 21.57 -15.86
C ASP A 305 4.35 20.37 -16.55
N TYR A 306 5.38 19.83 -15.90
CA TYR A 306 6.06 18.60 -16.31
C TYR A 306 5.38 17.41 -15.63
N ASP A 307 4.41 16.82 -16.33
CA ASP A 307 3.57 15.75 -15.80
C ASP A 307 4.18 14.36 -16.04
N VAL A 308 4.60 13.73 -14.94
CA VAL A 308 5.04 12.31 -14.88
C VAL A 308 4.09 11.43 -14.07
N THR A 309 2.98 12.00 -13.58
CA THR A 309 1.99 11.35 -12.71
C THR A 309 0.73 10.98 -13.48
N GLY A 310 0.43 11.69 -14.57
CA GLY A 310 -0.82 11.59 -15.34
C GLY A 310 -1.95 12.45 -14.83
N CYS A 311 -1.73 13.18 -13.74
CA CYS A 311 -2.75 13.98 -13.07
C CYS A 311 -2.67 15.47 -13.43
N GLY A 312 -1.83 15.84 -14.40
CA GLY A 312 -1.66 17.19 -14.93
C GLY A 312 -0.53 17.98 -14.28
N ASN A 313 -0.02 17.58 -13.11
CA ASN A 313 1.13 18.20 -12.46
C ASN A 313 2.01 17.18 -11.73
N ALA A 314 3.22 17.61 -11.34
CA ALA A 314 4.10 16.86 -10.46
C ALA A 314 4.73 17.81 -9.42
N VAL A 315 4.70 17.43 -8.14
CA VAL A 315 5.29 18.19 -7.03
C VAL A 315 6.82 18.15 -7.12
N ASP A 316 7.47 19.30 -6.92
CA ASP A 316 8.93 19.41 -7.02
C ASP A 316 9.65 19.22 -5.68
N THR A 317 9.87 17.97 -5.28
CA THR A 317 10.66 17.64 -4.08
C THR A 317 12.16 17.92 -4.23
N SER A 318 12.65 18.36 -5.39
CA SER A 318 14.04 18.84 -5.52
C SER A 318 14.22 20.23 -4.91
N ASN A 319 13.12 20.99 -4.77
CA ASN A 319 13.08 22.23 -4.00
C ASN A 319 13.07 21.91 -2.50
N ALA A 320 14.03 22.46 -1.75
CA ALA A 320 14.18 22.15 -0.33
C ALA A 320 12.97 22.59 0.53
N GLY A 321 12.28 23.68 0.16
CA GLY A 321 11.07 24.13 0.88
C GLY A 321 9.89 23.16 0.70
N VAL A 322 9.72 22.64 -0.51
CA VAL A 322 8.70 21.62 -0.83
C VAL A 322 9.05 20.28 -0.20
N LEU A 323 10.33 19.90 -0.21
CA LEU A 323 10.78 18.69 0.47
C LEU A 323 10.53 18.78 1.98
N LYS A 324 10.76 19.93 2.60
CA LYS A 324 10.42 20.16 4.02
C LYS A 324 8.92 20.02 4.26
N LEU A 325 8.05 20.55 3.39
CA LEU A 325 6.60 20.34 3.47
C LEU A 325 6.23 18.85 3.52
N VAL A 326 6.79 18.04 2.62
CA VAL A 326 6.52 16.58 2.59
C VAL A 326 7.03 15.90 3.86
N LEU A 327 8.26 16.20 4.30
CA LEU A 327 8.84 15.59 5.50
C LEU A 327 8.09 16.00 6.78
N ASP A 328 7.67 17.26 6.89
CA ASP A 328 6.89 17.74 8.03
C ASP A 328 5.50 17.10 8.07
N SER A 329 4.89 16.87 6.92
CA SER A 329 3.63 16.11 6.82
C SER A 329 3.81 14.67 7.32
N LEU A 330 4.83 13.96 6.84
CA LEU A 330 5.14 12.60 7.32
C LEU A 330 5.36 12.58 8.85
N ARG A 331 6.13 13.52 9.39
CA ARG A 331 6.37 13.65 10.83
C ARG A 331 5.09 13.96 11.60
N TYR A 332 4.21 14.80 11.06
CA TYR A 332 2.92 15.14 11.67
C TYR A 332 2.03 13.91 11.78
N TRP A 333 1.88 13.14 10.70
CA TRP A 333 1.05 11.92 10.71
C TRP A 333 1.57 10.89 11.73
N VAL A 334 2.89 10.77 11.90
CA VAL A 334 3.47 9.88 12.92
C VAL A 334 3.29 10.44 14.34
N ARG A 335 3.72 11.68 14.61
CA ARG A 335 3.78 12.23 15.97
C ARG A 335 2.43 12.62 16.53
N GLU A 336 1.59 13.23 15.69
CA GLU A 336 0.34 13.84 16.12
C GLU A 336 -0.86 12.94 15.87
N MET A 337 -0.83 12.19 14.76
CA MET A 337 -1.96 11.37 14.31
C MET A 337 -1.78 9.88 14.61
N GLY A 338 -0.61 9.47 15.10
CA GLY A 338 -0.33 8.09 15.54
C GLY A 338 -0.08 7.08 14.43
N VAL A 339 0.19 7.51 13.19
CA VAL A 339 0.38 6.61 12.05
C VAL A 339 1.66 5.76 12.19
N ASP A 340 1.58 4.51 11.75
CA ASP A 340 2.66 3.51 11.86
C ASP A 340 3.51 3.35 10.60
N GLY A 341 3.02 3.86 9.48
CA GLY A 341 3.76 3.87 8.24
C GLY A 341 2.98 4.40 7.05
N PHE A 342 3.58 4.28 5.88
CA PHE A 342 3.09 4.91 4.66
C PHE A 342 3.27 3.98 3.46
N ARG A 343 2.26 3.93 2.59
CA ARG A 343 2.36 3.48 1.20
C ARG A 343 2.38 4.70 0.30
N PHE A 344 3.45 4.89 -0.45
CA PHE A 344 3.66 6.06 -1.30
C PHE A 344 3.18 5.76 -2.71
N ASP A 345 2.14 6.48 -3.13
CA ASP A 345 1.64 6.51 -4.49
C ASP A 345 2.67 7.10 -5.46
N LEU A 346 2.83 6.47 -6.63
CA LEU A 346 3.76 6.85 -7.69
C LEU A 346 5.12 7.35 -7.16
N ALA A 347 5.70 6.58 -6.25
CA ALA A 347 6.75 7.07 -5.37
C ALA A 347 7.98 7.57 -6.14
N THR A 348 8.24 7.04 -7.35
CA THR A 348 9.39 7.45 -8.18
C THR A 348 9.40 8.95 -8.49
N THR A 349 8.23 9.60 -8.57
CA THR A 349 8.16 11.05 -8.83
C THR A 349 8.87 11.86 -7.73
N LEU A 350 8.83 11.40 -6.47
CA LEU A 350 9.42 12.08 -5.31
C LEU A 350 10.95 12.07 -5.28
N ILE A 351 11.58 11.28 -6.16
CA ILE A 351 13.03 11.17 -6.27
C ILE A 351 13.56 11.65 -7.61
N ARG A 352 12.75 12.41 -8.37
CA ARG A 352 13.24 13.14 -9.52
C ARG A 352 14.10 14.32 -9.04
N ASP A 353 15.19 14.62 -9.74
CA ASP A 353 16.05 15.77 -9.44
C ASP A 353 15.56 17.06 -10.13
N ASP A 354 16.33 18.14 -10.01
CA ASP A 354 16.04 19.45 -10.63
C ASP A 354 16.06 19.41 -12.17
N HIS A 355 16.59 18.33 -12.76
CA HIS A 355 16.59 18.05 -14.19
C HIS A 355 15.59 16.96 -14.60
N HIS A 356 14.63 16.66 -13.72
CA HIS A 356 13.60 15.65 -13.91
C HIS A 356 14.09 14.20 -14.00
N HIS A 357 15.37 13.93 -13.78
CA HIS A 357 15.91 12.58 -13.83
C HIS A 357 15.63 11.84 -12.52
N VAL A 358 15.35 10.54 -12.62
CA VAL A 358 15.21 9.68 -11.44
C VAL A 358 16.57 9.53 -10.76
N ASN A 359 16.66 9.95 -9.49
CA ASN A 359 17.87 9.95 -8.71
C ASN A 359 17.70 9.11 -7.42
N GLN A 360 18.29 7.91 -7.38
CA GLN A 360 18.21 7.03 -6.20
C GLN A 360 18.96 7.58 -4.96
N GLU A 361 19.76 8.62 -5.14
CA GLU A 361 20.51 9.35 -4.11
C GLU A 361 19.84 10.67 -3.71
N HIS A 362 18.59 10.90 -4.14
CA HIS A 362 17.81 12.10 -3.86
C HIS A 362 17.67 12.38 -2.36
N ALA A 363 17.61 13.66 -1.98
CA ALA A 363 17.57 14.10 -0.58
C ALA A 363 16.36 13.52 0.17
N PHE A 364 15.22 13.34 -0.51
CA PHE A 364 14.04 12.66 0.02
C PHE A 364 14.36 11.33 0.71
N LYS A 365 15.06 10.42 0.02
CA LYS A 365 15.40 9.11 0.58
C LYS A 365 16.35 9.23 1.76
N LYS A 366 17.39 10.06 1.62
CA LYS A 366 18.43 10.26 2.66
C LYS A 366 17.85 10.86 3.94
N LEU A 367 16.96 11.83 3.82
CA LEU A 367 16.33 12.47 4.96
C LEU A 367 15.35 11.53 5.64
N ILE A 368 14.53 10.77 4.90
CA ILE A 368 13.68 9.73 5.50
C ILE A 368 14.50 8.69 6.26
N ASP A 369 15.60 8.20 5.67
CA ASP A 369 16.44 7.16 6.29
C ASP A 369 17.12 7.65 7.58
N SER A 370 17.44 8.94 7.67
CA SER A 370 18.11 9.55 8.84
C SER A 370 17.16 10.21 9.84
N ASP A 371 15.86 10.28 9.54
CA ASP A 371 14.87 10.94 10.39
C ASP A 371 14.53 10.08 11.62
N PRO A 372 14.73 10.59 12.85
CA PRO A 372 14.46 9.82 14.07
C PRO A 372 12.97 9.56 14.31
N VAL A 373 12.05 10.31 13.70
CA VAL A 373 10.59 10.12 13.78
C VAL A 373 10.14 9.00 12.87
N LEU A 374 10.71 8.94 11.68
CA LEU A 374 10.39 7.95 10.65
C LEU A 374 11.16 6.65 10.84
N ALA A 375 12.13 6.64 11.77
CA ALA A 375 12.87 5.46 12.16
C ALA A 375 11.93 4.34 12.64
N GLY A 376 12.01 3.18 11.98
CA GLY A 376 11.22 2.00 12.35
C GLY A 376 9.77 2.00 11.86
N LYS A 377 9.33 3.05 11.18
CA LYS A 377 8.00 3.10 10.56
C LYS A 377 7.98 2.29 9.26
N VAL A 378 6.81 1.75 8.91
CA VAL A 378 6.62 0.96 7.69
C VAL A 378 6.71 1.90 6.48
N MET A 379 7.54 1.56 5.50
CA MET A 379 7.73 2.33 4.27
C MET A 379 7.49 1.42 3.07
N ILE A 380 6.39 1.66 2.35
CA ILE A 380 5.99 0.90 1.17
C ILE A 380 6.00 1.85 -0.04
N ALA A 381 6.68 1.48 -1.12
CA ALA A 381 6.63 2.23 -2.36
C ALA A 381 5.71 1.54 -3.38
N GLU A 382 4.96 2.33 -4.13
CA GLU A 382 4.65 2.02 -5.53
C GLU A 382 5.88 2.44 -6.37
N PRO A 383 6.76 1.51 -6.76
CA PRO A 383 8.10 1.82 -7.25
C PRO A 383 8.12 2.20 -8.73
N TRP A 384 7.12 2.95 -9.20
CA TRP A 384 7.05 3.47 -10.56
C TRP A 384 6.37 4.84 -10.62
N ASP A 385 6.52 5.50 -11.78
CA ASP A 385 5.67 6.59 -12.24
C ASP A 385 5.55 6.49 -13.78
N MET A 386 4.81 7.41 -14.42
CA MET A 386 4.61 7.37 -15.89
C MET A 386 5.72 8.06 -16.68
N GLY A 387 6.66 8.72 -16.02
CA GLY A 387 7.72 9.47 -16.69
C GLY A 387 8.82 8.58 -17.26
N PRO A 388 9.73 9.15 -18.09
CA PRO A 388 10.91 8.44 -18.54
C PRO A 388 11.70 7.85 -17.36
N TYR A 389 12.09 6.59 -17.51
CA TYR A 389 12.78 5.80 -16.48
C TYR A 389 11.98 5.62 -15.17
N GLY A 390 10.65 5.78 -15.20
CA GLY A 390 9.79 5.69 -14.03
C GLY A 390 9.80 4.33 -13.32
N TYR A 391 9.96 3.22 -14.04
CA TYR A 391 9.94 1.87 -13.44
C TYR A 391 11.21 1.56 -12.63
N GLN A 392 11.09 1.52 -11.30
CA GLN A 392 12.19 1.40 -10.33
C GLN A 392 12.06 0.21 -9.38
N VAL A 393 11.26 -0.79 -9.72
CA VAL A 393 11.11 -2.04 -8.94
C VAL A 393 12.48 -2.63 -8.56
N GLY A 394 12.69 -2.90 -7.27
CA GLY A 394 13.91 -3.44 -6.67
C GLY A 394 14.94 -2.39 -6.26
N ARG A 395 14.72 -1.09 -6.52
CA ARG A 395 15.77 -0.06 -6.38
C ARG A 395 15.62 0.87 -5.17
N TRP A 396 14.59 0.70 -4.35
CA TRP A 396 14.32 1.61 -3.23
C TRP A 396 15.26 1.44 -2.02
N GLY A 397 15.85 0.26 -1.85
CA GLY A 397 16.83 -0.03 -0.80
C GLY A 397 16.23 -0.80 0.40
N PRO A 398 17.06 -1.14 1.41
CA PRO A 398 16.70 -2.10 2.47
C PRO A 398 15.64 -1.59 3.47
N ARG A 399 15.38 -0.28 3.51
CA ARG A 399 14.35 0.33 4.37
C ARG A 399 12.94 0.28 3.79
N TRP A 400 12.81 -0.15 2.54
CA TRP A 400 11.57 -0.09 1.78
C TRP A 400 11.07 -1.48 1.41
N SER A 401 9.77 -1.68 1.62
CA SER A 401 8.99 -2.69 0.93
C SER A 401 8.43 -2.09 -0.36
N GLU A 402 8.24 -2.90 -1.39
CA GLU A 402 7.76 -2.45 -2.69
C GLU A 402 6.59 -3.31 -3.13
N TRP A 403 5.55 -2.67 -3.64
CA TRP A 403 4.49 -3.37 -4.38
C TRP A 403 5.10 -4.19 -5.51
N ASN A 404 4.94 -5.51 -5.43
CA ASN A 404 5.52 -6.43 -6.40
C ASN A 404 4.53 -6.76 -7.53
N ASP A 405 4.51 -5.90 -8.56
CA ASP A 405 3.69 -6.08 -9.77
C ASP A 405 4.05 -7.35 -10.55
N ARG A 406 5.32 -7.80 -10.48
CA ARG A 406 5.75 -9.07 -11.08
C ARG A 406 5.13 -10.28 -10.39
N PHE A 407 5.01 -10.26 -9.05
CA PHE A 407 4.28 -11.29 -8.31
C PHE A 407 2.82 -11.32 -8.75
N ARG A 408 2.14 -10.16 -8.73
CA ARG A 408 0.75 -10.01 -9.17
C ARG A 408 0.54 -10.59 -10.57
N GLY A 409 1.31 -10.12 -11.53
CA GLY A 409 1.16 -10.49 -12.93
C GLY A 409 1.40 -11.98 -13.16
N PHE A 410 2.51 -12.50 -12.61
CA PHE A 410 2.87 -13.90 -12.81
C PHE A 410 1.91 -14.87 -12.13
N ALA A 411 1.48 -14.61 -10.89
CA ALA A 411 0.54 -15.47 -10.19
C ALA A 411 -0.81 -15.55 -10.94
N ARG A 412 -1.29 -14.42 -11.45
CA ARG A 412 -2.48 -14.37 -12.32
C ARG A 412 -2.29 -15.21 -13.58
N ASP A 413 -1.19 -15.02 -14.30
CA ASP A 413 -0.88 -15.76 -15.53
C ASP A 413 -0.74 -17.28 -15.31
N TYR A 414 -0.12 -17.68 -14.20
CA TYR A 414 0.03 -19.09 -13.84
C TYR A 414 -1.33 -19.77 -13.62
N TRP A 415 -2.22 -19.17 -12.84
CA TRP A 415 -3.51 -19.77 -12.50
C TRP A 415 -4.55 -19.71 -13.63
N ARG A 416 -4.48 -18.72 -14.53
CA ARG A 416 -5.26 -18.74 -15.78
C ARG A 416 -4.68 -19.67 -16.85
N GLY A 417 -3.51 -20.25 -16.62
CA GLY A 417 -2.85 -21.17 -17.54
C GLY A 417 -2.25 -20.51 -18.78
N ALA A 418 -2.04 -19.19 -18.76
CA ALA A 418 -1.50 -18.42 -19.90
C ALA A 418 -0.01 -18.67 -20.14
N ILE A 419 0.73 -19.12 -19.12
CA ILE A 419 2.17 -19.30 -19.17
C ILE A 419 2.59 -20.74 -18.88
N GLY A 420 3.71 -21.15 -19.49
CA GLY A 420 4.41 -22.42 -19.32
C GLY A 420 5.34 -22.49 -18.11
N GLY A 421 5.56 -23.69 -17.54
CA GLY A 421 6.62 -23.94 -16.57
C GLY A 421 6.38 -23.41 -15.15
N VAL A 422 7.35 -23.68 -14.26
CA VAL A 422 7.23 -23.44 -12.82
C VAL A 422 8.44 -22.73 -12.18
N GLN A 423 9.50 -22.47 -12.95
CA GLN A 423 10.71 -21.81 -12.43
C GLN A 423 10.39 -20.42 -11.86
N GLU A 424 9.69 -19.60 -12.62
CA GLU A 424 9.35 -18.24 -12.19
C GLU A 424 8.32 -18.25 -11.04
N LEU A 425 7.45 -19.26 -10.97
CA LEU A 425 6.57 -19.48 -9.81
C LEU A 425 7.40 -19.70 -8.55
N ALA A 426 8.40 -20.57 -8.62
CA ALA A 426 9.29 -20.84 -7.49
C ALA A 426 10.02 -19.57 -7.03
N THR A 427 10.47 -18.73 -7.97
CA THR A 427 11.06 -17.42 -7.67
C THR A 427 10.08 -16.51 -6.94
N ARG A 428 8.83 -16.40 -7.42
CA ARG A 428 7.79 -15.57 -6.78
C ARG A 428 7.44 -16.08 -5.37
N LEU A 429 7.25 -17.39 -5.21
CA LEU A 429 6.96 -18.03 -3.91
C LEU A 429 8.11 -17.83 -2.90
N SER A 430 9.34 -17.65 -3.38
CA SER A 430 10.55 -17.46 -2.57
C SER A 430 10.85 -15.99 -2.25
N GLY A 431 9.89 -15.08 -2.42
CA GLY A 431 10.05 -13.66 -2.11
C GLY A 431 10.69 -12.85 -3.24
N SER A 432 10.70 -13.36 -4.47
CA SER A 432 11.23 -12.67 -5.67
C SER A 432 12.69 -12.24 -5.52
N SER A 433 13.56 -13.19 -5.15
CA SER A 433 14.99 -12.95 -4.91
C SER A 433 15.72 -12.37 -6.12
N ASP A 434 15.27 -12.64 -7.34
CA ASP A 434 15.80 -12.04 -8.58
C ASP A 434 15.63 -10.52 -8.65
N ILE A 435 14.66 -9.98 -7.91
CA ILE A 435 14.38 -8.54 -7.81
C ILE A 435 14.99 -7.96 -6.56
N PHE A 436 14.89 -8.65 -5.41
CA PHE A 436 15.15 -8.04 -4.11
C PHE A 436 16.35 -8.60 -3.35
N ASP A 437 16.92 -9.77 -3.69
CA ASP A 437 18.07 -10.35 -2.96
C ASP A 437 19.40 -9.72 -3.39
N HIS A 438 19.55 -8.44 -3.09
CA HIS A 438 20.78 -7.68 -3.29
C HIS A 438 20.84 -6.51 -2.30
N SER A 439 22.00 -5.86 -2.20
CA SER A 439 22.18 -4.61 -1.43
C SER A 439 21.69 -4.68 0.04
N GLY A 440 21.74 -5.86 0.67
CA GLY A 440 21.33 -6.07 2.06
C GLY A 440 19.82 -6.00 2.31
N ARG A 441 18.99 -6.09 1.25
CA ARG A 441 17.53 -6.05 1.36
C ARG A 441 16.98 -7.37 1.94
N PRO A 442 16.01 -7.31 2.87
CA PRO A 442 15.36 -8.49 3.41
C PRO A 442 14.31 -9.05 2.45
N VAL A 443 13.85 -10.29 2.72
CA VAL A 443 12.73 -10.93 2.00
C VAL A 443 11.46 -10.08 2.06
N THR A 444 11.27 -9.34 3.16
CA THR A 444 10.14 -8.42 3.37
C THR A 444 10.19 -7.18 2.48
N SER A 445 11.24 -6.98 1.68
CA SER A 445 11.22 -5.97 0.60
C SER A 445 10.14 -6.27 -0.45
N SER A 446 9.70 -7.52 -0.57
CA SER A 446 8.61 -7.90 -1.46
C SER A 446 7.27 -7.80 -0.73
N LEU A 447 6.41 -6.85 -1.14
CA LEU A 447 5.00 -6.84 -0.78
C LEU A 447 4.21 -7.54 -1.90
N ASN A 448 3.69 -8.72 -1.58
CA ASN A 448 2.98 -9.59 -2.51
C ASN A 448 1.47 -9.31 -2.44
N PHE A 449 0.89 -9.05 -3.61
CA PHE A 449 -0.54 -8.82 -3.76
C PHE A 449 -1.02 -9.47 -5.06
N ILE A 450 -2.26 -9.97 -5.06
CA ILE A 450 -2.93 -10.43 -6.30
C ILE A 450 -3.80 -9.33 -6.86
N THR A 451 -4.43 -8.56 -5.99
CA THR A 451 -5.41 -7.51 -6.25
C THR A 451 -5.08 -6.32 -5.37
N SER A 452 -5.48 -5.14 -5.84
CA SER A 452 -5.41 -3.87 -5.14
C SER A 452 -6.68 -3.09 -5.46
N HIS A 453 -6.80 -1.85 -4.99
CA HIS A 453 -7.85 -0.95 -5.46
C HIS A 453 -7.81 -0.75 -6.99
N ASP A 454 -6.61 -0.80 -7.59
CA ASP A 454 -6.40 -0.77 -9.04
C ASP A 454 -6.67 -2.12 -9.72
N GLY A 455 -7.58 -2.09 -10.69
CA GLY A 455 -7.95 -3.27 -11.46
C GLY A 455 -9.15 -4.01 -10.86
N PHE A 456 -9.24 -5.30 -11.19
CA PHE A 456 -10.30 -6.16 -10.67
C PHE A 456 -10.09 -6.55 -9.21
N THR A 457 -11.21 -6.70 -8.50
CA THR A 457 -11.33 -7.52 -7.29
C THR A 457 -11.00 -8.99 -7.57
N MET A 458 -10.78 -9.80 -6.53
CA MET A 458 -10.45 -11.23 -6.68
C MET A 458 -11.58 -12.00 -7.38
N ARG A 459 -12.84 -11.66 -7.08
CA ARG A 459 -14.00 -12.24 -7.76
C ARG A 459 -14.02 -11.83 -9.23
N ASP A 460 -13.86 -10.54 -9.52
CA ASP A 460 -13.96 -10.05 -10.89
C ASP A 460 -12.83 -10.58 -11.77
N LEU A 461 -11.63 -10.75 -11.20
CA LEU A 461 -10.48 -11.36 -11.85
C LEU A 461 -10.75 -12.78 -12.38
N THR A 462 -11.70 -13.50 -11.79
CA THR A 462 -12.13 -14.83 -12.21
C THR A 462 -13.49 -14.83 -12.93
N THR A 463 -14.13 -13.67 -13.08
CA THR A 463 -15.49 -13.55 -13.60
C THR A 463 -15.56 -12.79 -14.92
N TYR A 464 -14.58 -11.94 -15.22
CA TYR A 464 -14.55 -11.04 -16.38
C TYR A 464 -13.22 -11.11 -17.12
N ASP A 465 -13.27 -11.20 -18.45
CA ASP A 465 -12.13 -11.01 -19.35
C ASP A 465 -12.03 -9.56 -19.85
N LEU A 466 -13.17 -8.85 -19.89
CA LEU A 466 -13.25 -7.46 -20.32
C LEU A 466 -13.56 -6.55 -19.14
N LYS A 467 -13.04 -5.33 -19.18
CA LYS A 467 -13.44 -4.26 -18.25
C LYS A 467 -14.81 -3.70 -18.63
N HIS A 468 -15.61 -3.37 -17.63
CA HIS A 468 -16.97 -2.80 -17.72
C HIS A 468 -17.02 -1.51 -16.90
N ASN A 469 -16.27 -0.50 -17.36
CA ASN A 469 -16.10 0.81 -16.72
C ASN A 469 -17.12 1.84 -17.23
N GLU A 470 -18.20 1.43 -17.89
CA GLU A 470 -19.21 2.34 -18.47
C GLU A 470 -19.77 3.31 -17.44
N ALA A 471 -19.89 2.89 -16.18
CA ALA A 471 -20.36 3.71 -15.07
C ALA A 471 -19.47 4.94 -14.80
N ASN A 472 -18.20 4.92 -15.22
CA ASN A 472 -17.26 6.03 -15.07
C ASN A 472 -17.49 7.14 -16.12
N ALA A 473 -18.42 6.91 -17.07
CA ALA A 473 -18.82 7.83 -18.11
C ALA A 473 -17.69 8.23 -19.10
N GLU A 474 -16.70 7.37 -19.29
CA GLU A 474 -15.60 7.58 -20.26
C GLU A 474 -15.72 6.72 -21.51
N ARG A 475 -16.88 6.08 -21.70
CA ARG A 475 -17.12 5.09 -22.78
C ARG A 475 -16.12 3.93 -22.70
N ASN A 476 -15.87 3.45 -21.48
CA ASN A 476 -15.01 2.31 -21.18
C ASN A 476 -13.54 2.47 -21.64
N ARG A 477 -13.05 3.71 -21.78
CA ARG A 477 -11.66 4.00 -22.21
C ARG A 477 -10.67 3.95 -21.07
N ASP A 478 -11.12 4.25 -19.86
CA ASP A 478 -10.32 4.29 -18.65
C ASP A 478 -10.05 2.88 -18.09
N GLY A 479 -9.07 2.77 -17.18
CA GLY A 479 -8.61 1.49 -16.61
C GLY A 479 -7.72 0.67 -17.54
N ALA A 480 -6.97 -0.29 -16.97
CA ALA A 480 -6.06 -1.14 -17.73
C ALA A 480 -6.81 -2.11 -18.68
N ASP A 481 -6.29 -2.32 -19.89
CA ASP A 481 -6.84 -3.33 -20.82
C ASP A 481 -6.26 -4.74 -20.60
N ASP A 482 -5.07 -4.85 -19.99
CA ASP A 482 -4.45 -6.14 -19.64
C ASP A 482 -4.62 -6.43 -18.15
N ASN A 483 -5.72 -7.07 -17.79
CA ASN A 483 -6.01 -7.44 -16.40
C ASN A 483 -5.41 -8.78 -15.98
N ARG A 484 -4.90 -9.57 -16.94
CA ARG A 484 -4.52 -10.97 -16.73
C ARG A 484 -5.61 -11.80 -16.03
N SER A 485 -6.87 -11.57 -16.38
CA SER A 485 -8.03 -12.28 -15.83
C SER A 485 -8.41 -13.53 -16.64
N TRP A 486 -9.37 -14.30 -16.11
CA TRP A 486 -10.01 -15.41 -16.81
C TRP A 486 -11.45 -15.60 -16.33
N ASN A 487 -12.43 -15.38 -17.21
CA ASN A 487 -13.86 -15.48 -16.90
C ASN A 487 -14.41 -16.92 -16.81
N HIS A 488 -13.56 -17.93 -17.01
CA HIS A 488 -13.92 -19.36 -17.00
C HIS A 488 -14.91 -19.80 -18.09
N GLY A 489 -15.03 -19.04 -19.18
CA GLY A 489 -15.81 -19.38 -20.38
C GLY A 489 -17.14 -18.65 -20.51
N TYR A 490 -17.51 -17.79 -19.56
CA TYR A 490 -18.70 -16.94 -19.62
C TYR A 490 -18.35 -15.56 -19.08
N GLU A 491 -18.74 -14.48 -19.74
CA GLU A 491 -18.43 -13.12 -19.27
C GLU A 491 -19.46 -12.67 -18.24
N GLY A 492 -19.01 -12.34 -17.03
CA GLY A 492 -19.88 -11.86 -15.96
C GLY A 492 -20.58 -12.95 -15.14
N GLU A 493 -21.55 -12.53 -14.32
CA GLU A 493 -22.32 -13.41 -13.44
C GLU A 493 -23.16 -14.44 -14.23
N THR A 494 -23.30 -15.65 -13.69
CA THR A 494 -24.03 -16.76 -14.33
C THR A 494 -24.61 -17.71 -13.28
N ASP A 495 -25.64 -18.47 -13.64
CA ASP A 495 -26.23 -19.52 -12.79
C ASP A 495 -25.57 -20.90 -12.99
N ASP A 496 -24.57 -21.02 -13.89
CA ASP A 496 -23.84 -22.27 -14.12
C ASP A 496 -22.92 -22.59 -12.94
N SER A 497 -23.36 -23.53 -12.11
CA SER A 497 -22.62 -24.02 -10.93
C SER A 497 -21.22 -24.55 -11.24
N SER A 498 -20.99 -25.11 -12.44
CA SER A 498 -19.68 -25.64 -12.83
C SER A 498 -18.67 -24.51 -13.08
N ILE A 499 -19.12 -23.43 -13.73
CA ILE A 499 -18.33 -22.22 -13.95
C ILE A 499 -18.07 -21.55 -12.61
N ASN A 500 -19.11 -21.28 -11.82
CA ASN A 500 -18.97 -20.62 -10.52
C ASN A 500 -18.05 -21.38 -9.55
N GLY A 501 -18.17 -22.71 -9.50
CA GLY A 501 -17.26 -23.55 -8.72
C GLY A 501 -15.81 -23.43 -9.16
N ALA A 502 -15.55 -23.40 -10.48
CA ALA A 502 -14.20 -23.21 -11.04
C ALA A 502 -13.62 -21.83 -10.73
N ARG A 503 -14.42 -20.76 -10.84
CA ARG A 503 -14.03 -19.38 -10.49
C ARG A 503 -13.62 -19.27 -9.02
N GLN A 504 -14.47 -19.77 -8.14
CA GLN A 504 -14.20 -19.77 -6.69
C GLN A 504 -12.95 -20.60 -6.35
N ARG A 505 -12.70 -21.71 -7.05
CA ARG A 505 -11.46 -22.50 -6.89
C ARG A 505 -10.23 -21.71 -7.32
N SER A 506 -10.27 -21.03 -8.47
CA SER A 506 -9.19 -20.12 -8.92
C SER A 506 -8.93 -18.97 -7.94
N ALA A 507 -9.98 -18.34 -7.41
CA ALA A 507 -9.86 -17.30 -6.40
C ALA A 507 -9.20 -17.80 -5.10
N ARG A 508 -9.54 -19.03 -4.66
CA ARG A 508 -8.88 -19.69 -3.52
C ARG A 508 -7.40 -19.97 -3.83
N ASN A 509 -7.08 -20.42 -5.03
CA ASN A 509 -5.70 -20.68 -5.45
C ASN A 509 -4.84 -19.41 -5.44
N LEU A 510 -5.38 -18.31 -5.96
CA LEU A 510 -4.70 -17.01 -5.99
C LEU A 510 -4.45 -16.48 -4.57
N MET A 511 -5.47 -16.49 -3.71
CA MET A 511 -5.35 -16.11 -2.30
C MET A 511 -4.32 -16.99 -1.57
N ALA A 512 -4.40 -18.31 -1.73
CA ALA A 512 -3.45 -19.23 -1.10
C ALA A 512 -2.02 -19.04 -1.61
N THR A 513 -1.82 -18.78 -2.90
CA THR A 513 -0.49 -18.48 -3.46
C THR A 513 0.12 -17.26 -2.77
N MET A 514 -0.66 -16.19 -2.60
CA MET A 514 -0.22 -14.97 -1.91
C MET A 514 0.16 -15.22 -0.45
N LEU A 515 -0.74 -15.86 0.32
CA LEU A 515 -0.55 -16.04 1.76
C LEU A 515 0.55 -17.05 2.12
N LEU A 516 0.85 -18.00 1.22
CA LEU A 516 1.91 -19.00 1.40
C LEU A 516 3.28 -18.55 0.86
N SER A 517 3.34 -17.43 0.14
CA SER A 517 4.59 -16.89 -0.39
C SER A 517 5.41 -16.20 0.68
N ALA A 518 6.73 -16.26 0.52
CA ALA A 518 7.66 -15.44 1.29
C ALA A 518 7.53 -13.96 0.87
N GLY A 519 7.66 -13.03 1.82
CA GLY A 519 7.35 -11.60 1.64
C GLY A 519 6.15 -11.17 2.51
N ILE A 520 5.71 -9.92 2.37
CA ILE A 520 4.56 -9.36 3.11
C ILE A 520 3.30 -9.54 2.26
N PRO A 521 2.27 -10.28 2.70
CA PRO A 521 1.02 -10.37 1.96
C PRO A 521 0.14 -9.12 2.18
N MET A 522 -0.50 -8.66 1.11
CA MET A 522 -1.54 -7.62 1.16
C MET A 522 -2.85 -8.13 0.58
N ILE A 523 -3.92 -8.05 1.38
CA ILE A 523 -5.29 -8.43 1.00
C ILE A 523 -6.09 -7.15 0.73
N THR A 524 -6.77 -7.08 -0.41
CA THR A 524 -7.76 -6.02 -0.68
C THR A 524 -9.09 -6.35 0.00
N ALA A 525 -9.68 -5.36 0.66
CA ALA A 525 -10.86 -5.56 1.48
C ALA A 525 -12.05 -6.17 0.73
N GLY A 526 -12.57 -7.26 1.27
CA GLY A 526 -13.70 -8.03 0.74
C GLY A 526 -13.32 -9.14 -0.25
N ASP A 527 -12.05 -9.25 -0.68
CA ASP A 527 -11.61 -10.38 -1.52
C ASP A 527 -11.63 -11.71 -0.77
N GLU A 528 -11.54 -11.67 0.56
CA GLU A 528 -11.70 -12.84 1.42
C GLU A 528 -13.11 -13.45 1.36
N PHE A 529 -14.13 -12.70 0.92
CA PHE A 529 -15.50 -13.22 0.77
C PHE A 529 -16.16 -12.88 -0.57
N GLY A 530 -15.36 -12.52 -1.58
CA GLY A 530 -15.83 -12.36 -2.96
C GLY A 530 -16.57 -11.04 -3.23
N ARG A 531 -16.04 -9.91 -2.75
CA ARG A 531 -16.43 -8.57 -3.21
C ARG A 531 -16.30 -8.49 -4.74
N THR A 532 -17.25 -7.81 -5.36
CA THR A 532 -17.28 -7.55 -6.81
C THR A 532 -17.59 -6.08 -7.05
N GLN A 533 -17.01 -5.55 -8.13
CA GLN A 533 -17.29 -4.24 -8.72
C GLN A 533 -17.98 -4.41 -10.08
N GLY A 534 -18.63 -5.56 -10.32
CA GLY A 534 -19.40 -5.82 -11.54
C GLY A 534 -18.58 -5.80 -12.82
N GLY A 535 -17.29 -6.08 -12.75
CA GLY A 535 -16.37 -5.98 -13.88
C GLY A 535 -15.84 -4.56 -14.12
N ASN A 536 -16.12 -3.59 -13.26
CA ASN A 536 -15.41 -2.31 -13.29
C ASN A 536 -14.01 -2.51 -12.67
N ASN A 537 -12.96 -2.25 -13.45
CA ASN A 537 -11.57 -2.42 -13.03
C ASN A 537 -10.89 -1.09 -12.65
N ASN A 538 -11.66 -0.02 -12.56
CA ASN A 538 -11.18 1.34 -12.29
C ASN A 538 -12.27 2.15 -11.59
N ALA A 539 -12.77 1.67 -10.45
CA ALA A 539 -13.92 2.28 -9.79
C ALA A 539 -13.57 3.56 -8.98
N TYR A 540 -12.56 4.32 -9.45
CA TYR A 540 -11.98 5.47 -8.77
C TYR A 540 -12.96 6.61 -8.51
N CYS A 541 -13.99 6.73 -9.34
CA CYS A 541 -15.02 7.76 -9.24
C CYS A 541 -16.40 7.22 -8.79
N GLN A 542 -16.43 6.00 -8.25
CA GLN A 542 -17.66 5.28 -7.94
C GLN A 542 -17.91 5.21 -6.43
N ASP A 543 -18.33 6.32 -5.82
CA ASP A 543 -18.91 6.31 -4.47
C ASP A 543 -20.34 5.77 -4.52
N SER A 544 -20.46 4.47 -4.79
CA SER A 544 -21.72 3.81 -5.08
C SER A 544 -21.69 2.34 -4.62
N PRO A 545 -22.83 1.63 -4.65
CA PRO A 545 -22.88 0.20 -4.34
C PRO A 545 -21.92 -0.67 -5.19
N LEU A 546 -21.40 -0.14 -6.30
CA LEU A 546 -20.37 -0.79 -7.10
C LEU A 546 -19.06 -0.97 -6.32
N SER A 547 -18.67 0.03 -5.54
CA SER A 547 -17.39 0.03 -4.81
C SER A 547 -17.54 -0.28 -3.32
N TRP A 548 -18.71 -0.05 -2.72
CA TRP A 548 -18.93 -0.32 -1.31
C TRP A 548 -18.88 -1.81 -1.00
N VAL A 549 -18.26 -2.17 0.13
CA VAL A 549 -18.19 -3.56 0.59
C VAL A 549 -19.60 -4.04 0.92
N ASN A 550 -20.01 -5.12 0.24
CA ASN A 550 -21.28 -5.77 0.52
C ASN A 550 -21.07 -6.91 1.54
N TRP A 551 -21.53 -6.69 2.76
CA TRP A 551 -21.40 -7.64 3.88
C TRP A 551 -22.36 -8.83 3.79
N ASN A 552 -23.22 -8.89 2.77
CA ASN A 552 -23.95 -10.10 2.44
C ASN A 552 -23.08 -11.02 1.58
N ILE A 553 -22.46 -12.02 2.22
CA ILE A 553 -21.57 -12.98 1.56
C ILE A 553 -22.36 -13.80 0.54
N ALA A 554 -21.94 -13.74 -0.72
CA ALA A 554 -22.58 -14.47 -1.80
C ALA A 554 -22.38 -15.99 -1.66
N GLU A 555 -23.31 -16.77 -2.22
CA GLU A 555 -23.27 -18.24 -2.14
C GLU A 555 -21.92 -18.80 -2.64
N GLY A 556 -21.36 -19.75 -1.89
CA GLY A 556 -20.09 -20.40 -2.20
C GLY A 556 -18.84 -19.62 -1.79
N TRP A 557 -18.95 -18.32 -1.51
CA TRP A 557 -17.81 -17.48 -1.10
C TRP A 557 -17.45 -17.56 0.38
N GLN A 558 -18.33 -18.10 1.24
CA GLN A 558 -17.98 -18.39 2.64
C GLN A 558 -16.73 -19.28 2.75
N ARG A 559 -16.53 -20.20 1.80
CA ARG A 559 -15.34 -21.06 1.77
C ARG A 559 -14.04 -20.32 1.48
N GLN A 560 -14.12 -19.20 0.74
CA GLN A 560 -12.97 -18.31 0.55
C GLN A 560 -12.58 -17.67 1.89
N LEU A 561 -13.58 -17.23 2.67
CA LEU A 561 -13.35 -16.57 3.96
C LEU A 561 -12.75 -17.56 4.96
N ASP A 562 -13.34 -18.76 5.04
CA ASP A 562 -12.85 -19.82 5.93
C ASP A 562 -11.41 -20.24 5.57
N LEU A 563 -11.10 -20.37 4.27
CA LEU A 563 -9.74 -20.67 3.82
C LEU A 563 -8.77 -19.53 4.16
N THR A 564 -9.15 -18.27 3.90
CA THR A 564 -8.32 -17.09 4.21
C THR A 564 -7.98 -17.06 5.70
N LYS A 565 -8.98 -17.21 6.58
CA LYS A 565 -8.77 -17.29 8.04
C LYS A 565 -7.83 -18.44 8.42
N ALA A 566 -8.02 -19.63 7.83
CA ALA A 566 -7.17 -20.79 8.13
C ALA A 566 -5.71 -20.59 7.68
N LEU A 567 -5.48 -19.99 6.52
CA LEU A 567 -4.14 -19.69 6.01
C LEU A 567 -3.44 -18.60 6.82
N LEU A 568 -4.16 -17.54 7.21
CA LEU A 568 -3.62 -16.47 8.06
C LEU A 568 -3.24 -17.01 9.44
N LYS A 569 -4.11 -17.84 10.03
CA LYS A 569 -3.80 -18.53 11.28
C LYS A 569 -2.54 -19.40 11.15
N LEU A 570 -2.46 -20.22 10.09
CA LEU A 570 -1.31 -21.07 9.85
C LEU A 570 -0.02 -20.24 9.70
N ARG A 571 -0.07 -19.14 8.96
CA ARG A 571 1.07 -18.23 8.79
C ARG A 571 1.49 -17.56 10.09
N ALA A 572 0.55 -17.18 10.96
CA ALA A 572 0.84 -16.60 12.27
C ALA A 572 1.53 -17.62 13.19
N GLU A 573 1.00 -18.84 13.27
CA GLU A 573 1.49 -19.92 14.15
C GLU A 573 2.85 -20.50 13.72
N HIS A 574 3.18 -20.43 12.43
CA HIS A 574 4.39 -21.07 11.87
C HIS A 574 5.33 -20.07 11.19
N PRO A 575 6.42 -19.63 11.86
CA PRO A 575 7.45 -18.76 11.29
C PRO A 575 8.04 -19.26 9.96
N LEU A 576 8.05 -20.59 9.75
CA LEU A 576 8.49 -21.20 8.51
C LEU A 576 7.65 -20.79 7.27
N LEU A 577 6.46 -20.22 7.44
CA LEU A 577 5.68 -19.67 6.32
C LEU A 577 5.93 -18.18 6.06
N ARG A 578 6.70 -17.52 6.92
CA ARG A 578 7.02 -16.08 6.86
C ARG A 578 8.49 -15.81 7.18
N PRO A 579 9.41 -16.23 6.29
CA PRO A 579 10.85 -16.09 6.53
C PRO A 579 11.26 -14.61 6.69
N THR A 580 12.13 -14.36 7.67
CA THR A 580 12.82 -13.08 7.86
C THR A 580 14.11 -12.96 7.04
N ALA A 581 14.65 -14.08 6.56
CA ALA A 581 15.88 -14.16 5.79
C ALA A 581 15.72 -15.02 4.53
N TRP A 582 16.54 -14.74 3.51
CA TRP A 582 16.54 -15.49 2.26
C TRP A 582 16.85 -16.96 2.52
N ARG A 583 16.10 -17.84 1.85
CA ARG A 583 16.31 -19.28 1.91
C ARG A 583 17.20 -19.70 0.76
N HIS A 584 18.26 -20.42 1.08
CA HIS A 584 19.10 -21.08 0.10
C HIS A 584 19.08 -22.58 0.35
N HIS A 585 19.37 -23.35 -0.70
CA HIS A 585 19.55 -24.79 -0.55
C HIS A 585 20.72 -25.06 0.41
N GLY A 586 20.51 -25.93 1.39
CA GLY A 586 21.47 -26.17 2.46
C GLY A 586 21.10 -27.38 3.31
N GLU A 587 21.65 -27.44 4.52
CA GLU A 587 21.41 -28.53 5.45
C GLU A 587 20.78 -27.97 6.73
N VAL A 588 19.64 -28.51 7.12
CA VAL A 588 19.04 -28.23 8.43
C VAL A 588 19.83 -28.96 9.50
N LEU A 589 20.15 -28.25 10.58
CA LEU A 589 20.89 -28.77 11.72
C LEU A 589 19.98 -28.92 12.95
N ASP A 590 20.27 -29.89 13.81
CA ASP A 590 19.69 -29.95 15.15
C ASP A 590 20.36 -28.97 16.14
N ALA A 591 19.88 -28.96 17.38
CA ALA A 591 20.37 -28.06 18.43
C ALA A 591 21.87 -28.23 18.74
N GLU A 592 22.45 -29.40 18.42
CA GLU A 592 23.86 -29.71 18.60
C GLU A 592 24.69 -29.50 17.32
N GLY A 593 24.10 -28.92 16.26
CA GLY A 593 24.77 -28.65 15.00
C GLY A 593 24.93 -29.88 14.10
N ARG A 594 24.21 -30.97 14.36
CA ARG A 594 24.28 -32.20 13.56
C ARG A 594 23.29 -32.16 12.40
N ARG A 595 23.67 -32.76 11.29
CA ARG A 595 22.90 -32.78 10.04
C ARG A 595 21.64 -33.63 10.17
N LEU A 596 20.50 -33.08 9.77
CA LEU A 596 19.21 -33.77 9.81
C LEU A 596 18.81 -34.41 8.47
N GLY A 597 19.61 -34.25 7.43
CA GLY A 597 19.45 -34.87 6.11
C GLY A 597 18.49 -34.13 5.18
N ARG A 598 17.98 -32.95 5.55
CA ARG A 598 16.97 -32.20 4.80
C ARG A 598 17.40 -30.74 4.59
N SER A 599 16.88 -30.11 3.54
CA SER A 599 17.14 -28.70 3.23
C SER A 599 16.06 -27.79 3.81
N PRO A 600 16.39 -26.52 4.18
CA PRO A 600 15.39 -25.54 4.60
C PRO A 600 14.35 -25.22 3.53
N VAL A 601 14.72 -25.39 2.26
CA VAL A 601 13.85 -25.31 1.09
C VAL A 601 14.25 -26.38 0.07
N ALA A 602 13.27 -27.10 -0.45
CA ALA A 602 13.45 -28.06 -1.54
C ALA A 602 12.22 -28.04 -2.46
N TRP A 603 12.41 -28.43 -3.71
CA TRP A 603 11.36 -28.38 -4.73
C TRP A 603 11.16 -29.74 -5.34
N PHE A 604 9.91 -30.19 -5.41
CA PHE A 604 9.56 -31.56 -5.79
C PHE A 604 8.70 -31.60 -7.05
N THR A 605 8.89 -32.67 -7.81
CA THR A 605 7.94 -33.11 -8.82
C THR A 605 6.80 -33.91 -8.19
N GLU A 606 5.75 -34.16 -8.96
CA GLU A 606 4.64 -35.04 -8.62
C GLU A 606 5.06 -36.49 -8.33
N THR A 607 6.27 -36.89 -8.75
CA THR A 607 6.80 -38.22 -8.46
C THR A 607 7.52 -38.30 -7.11
N GLY A 608 7.56 -37.22 -6.34
CA GLY A 608 8.17 -37.18 -5.00
C GLY A 608 9.70 -37.08 -5.01
N VAL A 609 10.29 -36.82 -6.18
CA VAL A 609 11.72 -36.56 -6.35
C VAL A 609 11.98 -35.06 -6.48
N GLU A 610 13.15 -34.62 -5.99
CA GLU A 610 13.59 -33.24 -6.13
C GLU A 610 13.75 -32.85 -7.61
N MET A 611 13.43 -31.60 -7.91
CA MET A 611 13.46 -31.02 -9.26
C MET A 611 14.88 -31.00 -9.83
N THR A 612 15.06 -31.54 -11.03
CA THR A 612 16.29 -31.39 -11.82
C THR A 612 16.28 -30.12 -12.67
N THR A 613 17.44 -29.72 -13.19
CA THR A 613 17.58 -28.59 -14.11
C THR A 613 16.67 -28.71 -15.33
N GLU A 614 16.57 -29.90 -15.93
CA GLU A 614 15.70 -30.15 -17.08
C GLU A 614 14.22 -29.93 -16.73
N GLN A 615 13.81 -30.32 -15.52
CA GLN A 615 12.43 -30.17 -15.05
C GLN A 615 12.09 -28.71 -14.72
N TRP A 616 13.07 -27.93 -14.24
CA TRP A 616 12.89 -26.48 -14.06
C TRP A 616 12.63 -25.76 -15.38
N HIS A 617 13.30 -26.20 -16.46
CA HIS A 617 13.15 -25.65 -17.79
C HIS A 617 12.07 -26.33 -18.64
N ASP A 618 11.28 -27.24 -18.06
CA ASP A 618 10.11 -27.82 -18.72
C ASP A 618 8.95 -26.81 -18.74
N HIS A 619 8.78 -26.14 -19.88
CA HIS A 619 7.69 -25.20 -20.11
C HIS A 619 6.29 -25.86 -20.13
N GLY A 620 6.19 -27.18 -20.27
CA GLY A 620 4.92 -27.90 -20.17
C GLY A 620 4.46 -28.14 -18.74
N ARG A 621 5.35 -27.99 -17.76
CA ARG A 621 5.08 -28.29 -16.36
C ARG A 621 4.04 -27.33 -15.76
N ARG A 622 3.11 -27.92 -15.01
CA ARG A 622 1.98 -27.22 -14.33
C ARG A 622 1.92 -27.52 -12.84
N THR A 623 2.85 -28.34 -12.35
CA THR A 623 2.80 -28.88 -10.99
C THR A 623 4.15 -28.69 -10.32
N LEU A 624 4.11 -28.20 -9.09
CA LEU A 624 5.28 -27.89 -8.27
C LEU A 624 5.00 -28.25 -6.81
N GLY A 625 5.93 -28.93 -6.16
CA GLY A 625 5.94 -29.12 -4.72
C GLY A 625 6.96 -28.20 -4.08
N LEU A 626 6.56 -27.37 -3.12
CA LEU A 626 7.44 -26.58 -2.28
C LEU A 626 7.55 -27.26 -0.91
N TYR A 627 8.74 -27.73 -0.57
CA TYR A 627 9.04 -28.22 0.77
C TYR A 627 9.79 -27.15 1.56
N LEU A 628 9.36 -26.91 2.78
CA LEU A 628 9.97 -25.99 3.73
C LEU A 628 10.28 -26.75 5.01
N SER A 629 11.41 -26.50 5.65
CA SER A 629 11.70 -27.09 6.96
C SER A 629 12.68 -26.28 7.81
N ASP A 630 12.56 -26.43 9.12
CA ASP A 630 13.60 -26.07 10.09
C ASP A 630 13.93 -27.26 11.01
N ALA A 631 14.63 -26.99 12.12
CA ALA A 631 15.04 -28.01 13.08
C ALA A 631 13.86 -28.78 13.71
N SER A 632 12.68 -28.16 13.76
CA SER A 632 11.51 -28.62 14.50
C SER A 632 10.29 -28.95 13.63
N GLU A 633 10.10 -28.25 12.51
CA GLU A 633 8.91 -28.36 11.67
C GLU A 633 9.23 -28.54 10.19
N GLY A 634 8.23 -29.00 9.44
CA GLY A 634 8.29 -29.12 7.99
C GLY A 634 6.91 -28.99 7.36
N PHE A 635 6.87 -28.45 6.14
CA PHE A 635 5.68 -28.34 5.31
C PHE A 635 5.97 -28.81 3.90
N LEU A 636 4.95 -29.37 3.25
CA LEU A 636 4.92 -29.62 1.82
C LEU A 636 3.69 -28.94 1.23
N VAL A 637 3.91 -27.98 0.35
CA VAL A 637 2.87 -27.26 -0.39
C VAL A 637 2.86 -27.78 -1.82
N LEU A 638 1.74 -28.36 -2.24
CA LEU A 638 1.53 -28.86 -3.59
C LEU A 638 0.75 -27.82 -4.37
N LEU A 639 1.29 -27.33 -5.48
CA LEU A 639 0.63 -26.39 -6.38
C LEU A 639 0.41 -27.10 -7.72
N HIS A 640 -0.85 -27.28 -8.09
CA HIS A 640 -1.22 -27.92 -9.35
C HIS A 640 -2.19 -27.05 -10.15
N ALA A 641 -1.70 -26.42 -11.22
CA ALA A 641 -2.51 -25.60 -12.13
C ALA A 641 -3.14 -26.39 -13.30
N GLY A 642 -2.86 -27.70 -13.40
CA GLY A 642 -3.43 -28.56 -14.44
C GLY A 642 -4.95 -28.70 -14.29
N ALA A 643 -5.65 -28.89 -15.42
CA ALA A 643 -7.10 -29.07 -15.42
C ALA A 643 -7.52 -30.46 -14.91
N GLU A 644 -6.73 -31.48 -15.26
CA GLU A 644 -6.94 -32.86 -14.87
C GLU A 644 -6.24 -33.19 -13.55
N PRO A 645 -6.79 -34.07 -12.71
CA PRO A 645 -6.12 -34.49 -11.48
C PRO A 645 -4.77 -35.16 -11.74
N VAL A 646 -3.86 -35.03 -10.78
CA VAL A 646 -2.52 -35.65 -10.82
C VAL A 646 -2.31 -36.58 -9.62
N GLU A 647 -1.65 -37.70 -9.85
CA GLU A 647 -1.21 -38.60 -8.79
C GLU A 647 0.14 -38.12 -8.23
N TRP A 648 0.17 -37.82 -6.92
CA TRP A 648 1.35 -37.26 -6.24
C TRP A 648 1.98 -38.27 -5.28
N SER A 649 3.20 -38.69 -5.54
CA SER A 649 3.98 -39.52 -4.61
C SER A 649 4.63 -38.66 -3.53
N LEU A 650 4.31 -38.92 -2.27
CA LEU A 650 4.81 -38.14 -1.14
C LEU A 650 6.29 -38.45 -0.85
N PRO A 651 7.19 -37.44 -0.73
CA PRO A 651 8.60 -37.69 -0.43
C PRO A 651 8.81 -38.45 0.87
N GLY A 652 9.64 -39.50 0.83
CA GLY A 652 10.00 -40.34 1.98
C GLY A 652 11.06 -39.72 2.90
N ALA A 653 11.64 -40.53 3.79
CA ALA A 653 12.81 -40.11 4.56
C ALA A 653 13.95 -39.63 3.62
N PRO A 654 14.66 -38.55 3.97
CA PRO A 654 14.66 -37.83 5.25
C PRO A 654 13.61 -36.71 5.39
N TRP A 655 12.73 -36.52 4.40
CA TRP A 655 11.82 -35.37 4.31
C TRP A 655 10.65 -35.41 5.29
N ALA A 656 10.11 -36.59 5.57
CA ALA A 656 9.05 -36.75 6.55
C ALA A 656 8.93 -38.20 7.04
N ASP A 657 8.45 -38.35 8.27
CA ASP A 657 7.98 -39.62 8.83
C ASP A 657 6.45 -39.79 8.63
N SER A 658 5.70 -38.69 8.51
CA SER A 658 4.27 -38.69 8.13
C SER A 658 3.83 -37.32 7.59
N TYR A 659 2.73 -37.28 6.83
CA TYR A 659 2.10 -36.04 6.38
C TYR A 659 0.66 -35.91 6.86
N GLN A 660 0.16 -34.70 7.03
CA GLN A 660 -1.25 -34.41 7.29
C GLN A 660 -1.69 -33.20 6.47
N VAL A 661 -2.82 -33.31 5.76
CA VAL A 661 -3.43 -32.18 5.06
C VAL A 661 -3.99 -31.20 6.09
N LEU A 662 -3.51 -29.96 6.05
CA LEU A 662 -3.98 -28.88 6.92
C LEU A 662 -5.08 -28.07 6.25
N VAL A 663 -4.81 -27.61 5.03
CA VAL A 663 -5.75 -26.81 4.21
C VAL A 663 -5.59 -27.13 2.73
N HIS A 664 -6.65 -26.93 1.95
CA HIS A 664 -6.62 -27.06 0.49
C HIS A 664 -7.67 -26.17 -0.18
N THR A 665 -7.47 -25.90 -1.47
CA THR A 665 -8.38 -25.05 -2.27
C THR A 665 -9.45 -25.84 -3.04
N GLY A 666 -9.31 -27.18 -3.09
CA GLY A 666 -10.29 -28.10 -3.65
C GLY A 666 -11.62 -28.12 -2.90
N ASP A 667 -12.58 -28.89 -3.41
CA ASP A 667 -13.90 -29.05 -2.78
C ASP A 667 -13.86 -30.00 -1.58
N PRO A 668 -14.81 -29.86 -0.62
CA PRO A 668 -14.89 -30.75 0.54
C PRO A 668 -14.92 -32.23 0.15
N GLY A 669 -14.08 -33.02 0.81
CA GLY A 669 -13.99 -34.47 0.59
C GLY A 669 -13.15 -34.90 -0.61
N GLU A 670 -12.59 -33.98 -1.41
CA GLU A 670 -11.66 -34.33 -2.49
C GLU A 670 -10.31 -34.84 -1.98
N LEU A 671 -9.93 -34.46 -0.75
CA LEU A 671 -8.66 -34.82 -0.13
C LEU A 671 -8.87 -35.52 1.23
N PRO A 672 -7.96 -36.43 1.62
CA PRO A 672 -8.10 -37.22 2.84
C PRO A 672 -7.82 -36.40 4.11
N HIS A 673 -8.62 -36.62 5.15
CA HIS A 673 -8.41 -36.03 6.49
C HIS A 673 -7.50 -36.88 7.42
N LYS A 674 -7.07 -38.07 6.96
CA LYS A 674 -6.24 -38.98 7.75
C LYS A 674 -4.75 -38.71 7.54
N PRO A 675 -3.88 -39.10 8.49
CA PRO A 675 -2.44 -39.12 8.27
C PRO A 675 -2.05 -39.91 7.02
N LEU A 676 -1.10 -39.38 6.28
CA LEU A 676 -0.59 -39.91 5.02
C LEU A 676 0.81 -40.47 5.23
N ILE A 677 1.05 -41.63 4.65
CA ILE A 677 2.31 -42.37 4.81
C ILE A 677 3.28 -41.90 3.71
N PRO A 678 4.52 -41.52 4.04
CA PRO A 678 5.51 -41.15 3.04
C PRO A 678 5.75 -42.30 2.04
N GLY A 679 6.02 -41.97 0.78
CA GLY A 679 6.15 -42.94 -0.32
C GLY A 679 4.82 -43.47 -0.87
N THR A 680 3.67 -43.10 -0.28
CA THR A 680 2.35 -43.37 -0.87
C THR A 680 1.92 -42.26 -1.83
N THR A 681 0.97 -42.58 -2.70
CA THR A 681 0.43 -41.66 -3.69
C THR A 681 -0.89 -41.05 -3.20
N VAL A 682 -1.06 -39.75 -3.42
CA VAL A 682 -2.29 -38.99 -3.17
C VAL A 682 -2.76 -38.37 -4.48
N ARG A 683 -4.04 -38.54 -4.79
CA ARG A 683 -4.67 -37.90 -5.94
C ARG A 683 -4.97 -36.45 -5.62
N VAL A 684 -4.26 -35.53 -6.27
CA VAL A 684 -4.49 -34.08 -6.17
C VAL A 684 -5.46 -33.66 -7.27
N PRO A 685 -6.61 -33.04 -6.94
CA PRO A 685 -7.55 -32.56 -7.94
C PRO A 685 -6.97 -31.50 -8.87
N GLY A 686 -7.57 -31.33 -10.05
CA GLY A 686 -7.22 -30.24 -10.96
C GLY A 686 -7.34 -28.86 -10.29
N ARG A 687 -6.43 -27.95 -10.65
CA ARG A 687 -6.40 -26.55 -10.17
C ARG A 687 -6.49 -26.45 -8.64
N THR A 688 -5.58 -27.10 -7.93
CA THR A 688 -5.64 -27.19 -6.47
C THR A 688 -4.30 -26.90 -5.83
N ILE A 689 -4.34 -26.20 -4.70
CA ILE A 689 -3.24 -26.11 -3.74
C ILE A 689 -3.57 -26.99 -2.54
N VAL A 690 -2.58 -27.74 -2.07
CA VAL A 690 -2.67 -28.56 -0.84
C VAL A 690 -1.51 -28.20 0.07
N VAL A 691 -1.80 -27.84 1.32
CA VAL A 691 -0.78 -27.60 2.35
C VAL A 691 -0.77 -28.78 3.30
N LEU A 692 0.38 -29.44 3.40
CA LEU A 692 0.59 -30.55 4.33
C LEU A 692 1.62 -30.16 5.38
N SER A 693 1.34 -30.45 6.66
CA SER A 693 2.40 -30.55 7.66
C SER A 693 3.18 -31.85 7.43
N ALA A 694 4.50 -31.78 7.53
CA ALA A 694 5.41 -32.91 7.53
C ALA A 694 5.94 -33.13 8.95
N ALA A 695 5.70 -34.32 9.52
CA ALA A 695 6.37 -34.72 10.74
C ALA A 695 7.83 -35.01 10.42
N VAL A 696 8.75 -34.24 10.99
CA VAL A 696 10.20 -34.31 10.70
C VAL A 696 11.00 -34.82 11.89
N ARG A 697 12.17 -35.38 11.62
CA ARG A 697 13.13 -35.76 12.68
C ARG A 697 13.77 -34.53 13.29
N THR A 698 13.73 -34.39 14.61
CA THR A 698 14.29 -33.22 15.31
C THR A 698 15.68 -33.45 15.90
N SER A 699 16.17 -34.70 15.85
CA SER A 699 17.51 -35.06 16.32
C SER A 699 18.17 -36.06 15.39
N ALA A 700 19.46 -35.88 15.10
CA ALA A 700 20.24 -36.89 14.43
C ALA A 700 20.38 -38.13 15.33
N ALA A 701 20.16 -39.33 14.78
CA ALA A 701 20.47 -40.56 15.50
C ALA A 701 21.97 -40.58 15.81
N PRO A 702 22.40 -40.75 17.07
CA PRO A 702 23.81 -40.85 17.38
C PRO A 702 24.39 -42.07 16.66
N VAL A 703 25.35 -41.84 15.76
CA VAL A 703 26.17 -42.92 15.23
C VAL A 703 27.00 -43.42 16.42
N PRO A 704 26.86 -44.68 16.85
CA PRO A 704 27.68 -45.21 17.93
C PRO A 704 29.14 -45.04 17.51
N VAL A 705 29.92 -44.30 18.32
CA VAL A 705 31.36 -44.25 18.14
C VAL A 705 31.86 -45.69 18.28
N SER A 706 32.55 -46.22 17.27
CA SER A 706 33.22 -47.52 17.43
C SER A 706 33.99 -47.51 18.74
N PRO A 707 33.86 -48.54 19.60
CA PRO A 707 34.63 -48.59 20.84
C PRO A 707 36.12 -48.40 20.49
N PRO A 708 36.88 -47.65 21.30
CA PRO A 708 38.32 -47.49 21.07
C PRO A 708 38.94 -48.88 20.93
N SER A 709 39.77 -49.07 19.91
CA SER A 709 40.52 -50.31 19.72
C SER A 709 41.21 -50.67 21.03
N PRO A 710 41.08 -51.91 21.54
CA PRO A 710 41.75 -52.31 22.78
C PRO A 710 43.25 -52.13 22.60
N ASP A 711 43.87 -51.49 23.59
CA ASP A 711 45.30 -51.23 23.66
C ASP A 711 46.12 -52.45 23.25
N ALA A 712 47.02 -52.25 22.30
CA ALA A 712 48.07 -53.19 21.97
C ALA A 712 49.17 -53.12 23.04
N ASP A 713 48.88 -53.62 24.24
CA ASP A 713 49.93 -54.11 25.13
C ASP A 713 50.21 -55.57 24.77
N VAL A 714 51.17 -55.77 23.86
CA VAL A 714 51.90 -57.04 23.76
C VAL A 714 53.38 -56.72 23.86
N ALA A 715 53.91 -57.02 25.04
CA ALA A 715 55.31 -57.11 25.35
C ALA A 715 56.09 -57.87 24.27
N VAL A 716 57.21 -57.29 23.83
CA VAL A 716 58.33 -58.06 23.29
C VAL A 716 59.57 -57.62 24.07
N ASP A 717 59.81 -58.35 25.17
CA ASP A 717 61.10 -58.42 25.83
C ASP A 717 61.98 -59.36 24.98
N GLN A 718 62.96 -58.80 24.28
CA GLN A 718 64.09 -59.55 23.73
C GLN A 718 65.39 -58.83 24.09
N GLN A 719 66.00 -59.31 25.18
CA GLN A 719 67.46 -59.43 25.32
C GLN A 719 68.04 -60.05 24.02
N VAL A 720 69.26 -59.78 23.55
CA VAL A 720 70.58 -60.07 24.16
C VAL A 720 71.70 -59.33 23.34
N PRO A 721 73.03 -59.49 23.58
CA PRO A 721 73.93 -58.52 24.22
C PRO A 721 75.10 -58.00 23.33
N SER A 722 76.01 -57.26 23.99
CA SER A 722 77.35 -56.73 23.63
C SER A 722 77.41 -55.46 22.81
#